data_AF-A0A196SBB0-F1
#
_entry.id   AF-A0A196SBB0-F1
#
_cell.length_a   1.000
_cell.length_b   1.000
_cell.length_c   1.000
_cell.angle_alpha   90.00
_cell.angle_beta   90.00
_cell.angle_gamma   90.00
#
_symmetry.space_group_name_H-M   'P 1'
#
loop_
_entity.id
_entity.type
_entity.pdbx_description
1 polymer ?
#
loop_
_entity_poly.entity_id
_entity_poly.type
_entity_poly.pdbx_seq_one_letter_code
_entity_poly.pdbx_strand_id
1 'polypeptide(L)'
;MSVDLSNYLCEETVTCLSLDYEEAFKGLSEEEKLYMYYLFKAIATGWRITAVQTSFESPYIISIFLRVFRKESGDELKTRLSTEPDVSAKAVDAFLIYAYNVLGNMGNYRGFGDTKILPRATHEEFKCILHHTLAYKDDAEGMDRLWSVCGEKIFSHEPSELRLGLPPVGVTSYYSANITQEDIKTVQEFCAARGLECYNNRLFKHGDQLELRLASAAPQAPERVAFQSREIEVTGGDYAPVLARVNGYLEQAARHALNATQKAFLAEYQQSFATGSLERHVRGSALWTRDQKPTVENYIGFIENYRDPYGVRGEWEGFVAVMNKAYTHILSDLVDQAPTLLKLLPWDEAFEKPVFLKPDFTSIDIVGFFGSGIPAGINIPNYDSVRQNEGFKNVSLGNIINARRSAGEKIDFVCEADQALMHRGNEAFSVQVGLHELLGHGSGALFTEGAIPAGAVDPFSGAAITRGYKEGETWSSVFTALSNTYEECRAECVGLYLSTFDEVLRVFGYEGAAAEEMMYLNWLHQLHMALVSLQAYNVADGGWSQSHCCARHVYLQVLLRHTQGLVWIEPTRAADGRLTDFVIRVDRSKIRTEGRRAIGDFLLHLQLYKSCADVAAGTRYFNQFTGVDDTFLEYRRLVMERKKPRAVFMQPNLELRDGKVVSVPSDVSVSGVIESTVRILGEEVTEEEFLSCVYRE
;
A
#
# COMPACT_ATOMS: atom_id res chain seq x y z
N MET A 1 -32.27 -14.04 -2.73
CA MET A 1 -31.25 -14.85 -2.02
C MET A 1 -30.69 -13.95 -0.93
N SER A 2 -30.59 -14.42 0.32
CA SER A 2 -29.95 -13.62 1.39
C SER A 2 -28.47 -13.42 1.02
N VAL A 3 -28.02 -12.16 0.98
CA VAL A 3 -26.60 -11.86 0.79
C VAL A 3 -25.85 -12.29 2.04
N ASP A 4 -24.76 -13.05 1.87
CA ASP A 4 -23.86 -13.36 2.99
C ASP A 4 -23.13 -12.07 3.41
N LEU A 5 -23.43 -11.59 4.62
CA LEU A 5 -22.89 -10.34 5.15
C LEU A 5 -21.53 -10.52 5.84
N SER A 6 -21.02 -11.75 5.97
CA SER A 6 -19.79 -12.06 6.70
C SER A 6 -18.58 -11.24 6.22
N ASN A 7 -18.50 -10.96 4.92
CA ASN A 7 -17.43 -10.19 4.29
C ASN A 7 -17.58 -8.66 4.42
N TYR A 8 -18.72 -8.16 4.91
CA TYR A 8 -19.01 -6.74 5.04
C TYR A 8 -19.00 -6.28 6.50
N LEU A 9 -19.21 -7.20 7.45
CA LEU A 9 -19.11 -6.88 8.87
C LEU A 9 -17.68 -6.42 9.23
N CYS A 10 -17.59 -5.48 10.16
CA CYS A 10 -16.35 -5.19 10.87
C CYS A 10 -15.80 -6.47 11.49
N GLU A 11 -14.50 -6.48 11.71
CA GLU A 11 -13.82 -7.59 12.31
C GLU A 11 -14.11 -7.61 13.82
N GLU A 12 -14.09 -8.80 14.45
CA GLU A 12 -14.37 -8.90 15.90
C GLU A 12 -13.21 -8.35 16.74
N THR A 13 -12.02 -8.43 16.17
CA THR A 13 -10.79 -7.86 16.71
C THR A 13 -10.01 -7.24 15.56
N VAL A 14 -9.20 -6.23 15.87
CA VAL A 14 -8.40 -5.50 14.89
C VAL A 14 -6.94 -5.47 15.32
N THR A 15 -6.04 -5.38 14.34
CA THR A 15 -4.61 -5.18 14.57
C THR A 15 -4.29 -3.70 14.44
N CYS A 16 -3.77 -3.09 15.50
CA CYS A 16 -3.27 -1.71 15.50
C CYS A 16 -1.74 -1.74 15.31
N LEU A 17 -1.21 -0.95 14.39
CA LEU A 17 0.23 -0.79 14.16
C LEU A 17 0.59 0.70 14.26
N SER A 18 1.81 1.03 14.67
CA SER A 18 2.34 2.39 14.56
C SER A 18 3.36 2.51 13.43
N LEU A 19 3.49 3.71 12.90
CA LEU A 19 4.61 4.05 12.01
C LEU A 19 5.87 4.20 12.85
N ASP A 20 6.89 3.37 12.60
CA ASP A 20 8.20 3.48 13.25
C ASP A 20 9.10 4.40 12.42
N TYR A 21 9.27 5.65 12.86
CA TYR A 21 10.08 6.65 12.16
C TYR A 21 10.94 7.48 13.13
N GLU A 22 10.99 7.11 14.43
CA GLU A 22 11.61 7.94 15.46
C GLU A 22 13.10 8.16 15.25
N GLU A 23 13.83 7.13 14.85
CA GLU A 23 15.27 7.21 14.61
C GLU A 23 15.58 8.14 13.43
N ALA A 24 14.85 7.97 12.32
CA ALA A 24 14.93 8.84 11.16
C ALA A 24 14.58 10.30 11.52
N PHE A 25 13.53 10.52 12.31
CA PHE A 25 13.10 11.83 12.78
C PHE A 25 14.12 12.52 13.69
N LYS A 26 14.79 11.77 14.59
CA LYS A 26 15.88 12.30 15.44
C LYS A 26 17.07 12.79 14.60
N GLY A 27 17.30 12.19 13.43
CA GLY A 27 18.35 12.56 12.49
C GLY A 27 18.08 13.80 11.63
N LEU A 28 16.91 14.43 11.78
CA LEU A 28 16.54 15.67 11.10
C LEU A 28 17.03 16.91 11.87
N SER A 29 17.51 17.91 11.14
CA SER A 29 17.66 19.27 11.60
C SER A 29 16.30 19.92 11.89
N GLU A 30 16.29 21.02 12.65
CA GLU A 30 15.04 21.71 13.00
C GLU A 30 14.31 22.26 11.76
N GLU A 31 15.06 22.71 10.74
CA GLU A 31 14.49 23.19 9.47
C GLU A 31 13.83 22.05 8.67
N GLU A 32 14.50 20.88 8.58
CA GLU A 32 13.94 19.69 7.94
C GLU A 32 12.67 19.21 8.66
N LYS A 33 12.63 19.29 9.99
CA LYS A 33 11.42 18.94 10.75
C LYS A 33 10.28 19.92 10.48
N LEU A 34 10.55 21.22 10.37
CA LEU A 34 9.53 22.23 10.03
C LEU A 34 8.97 22.01 8.62
N TYR A 35 9.84 21.76 7.64
CA TYR A 35 9.46 21.37 6.29
C TYR A 35 8.54 20.14 6.28
N MET A 36 8.98 19.07 6.93
CA MET A 36 8.24 17.82 7.09
C MET A 36 6.89 18.03 7.80
N TYR A 37 6.86 18.83 8.86
CA TYR A 37 5.65 19.11 9.64
C TYR A 37 4.57 19.84 8.84
N TYR A 38 4.95 20.85 8.07
CA TYR A 38 3.97 21.58 7.27
C TYR A 38 3.50 20.77 6.06
N LEU A 39 4.34 19.91 5.48
CA LEU A 39 3.91 18.91 4.50
C LEU A 39 2.92 17.92 5.12
N PHE A 40 3.24 17.36 6.29
CA PHE A 40 2.34 16.48 7.05
C PHE A 40 0.97 17.13 7.25
N LYS A 41 0.94 18.38 7.71
CA LYS A 41 -0.30 19.15 7.92
C LYS A 41 -1.07 19.41 6.62
N ALA A 42 -0.38 19.75 5.53
CA ALA A 42 -1.03 19.94 4.22
C ALA A 42 -1.74 18.66 3.77
N ILE A 43 -1.02 17.53 3.77
CA ILE A 43 -1.52 16.25 3.30
C ILE A 43 -2.67 15.75 4.18
N ALA A 44 -2.47 15.79 5.51
CA ALA A 44 -3.46 15.36 6.49
C ALA A 44 -4.76 16.18 6.43
N THR A 45 -4.66 17.48 6.17
CA THR A 45 -5.83 18.35 6.02
C THR A 45 -6.68 17.90 4.83
N GLY A 46 -6.03 17.58 3.71
CA GLY A 46 -6.69 17.07 2.52
C GLY A 46 -7.31 15.68 2.68
N TRP A 47 -6.95 14.91 3.71
CA TRP A 47 -7.52 13.57 3.95
C TRP A 47 -9.05 13.57 4.05
N ARG A 48 -9.65 14.68 4.48
CA ARG A 48 -11.11 14.90 4.44
C ARG A 48 -11.71 14.70 3.05
N ILE A 49 -10.99 15.03 1.98
CA ILE A 49 -11.42 14.85 0.59
C ILE A 49 -11.68 13.37 0.30
N THR A 50 -10.86 12.45 0.83
CA THR A 50 -11.05 11.00 0.70
C THR A 50 -12.42 10.55 1.22
N ALA A 51 -12.91 11.12 2.34
CA ALA A 51 -14.25 10.84 2.84
C ALA A 51 -15.33 11.33 1.88
N VAL A 52 -15.16 12.51 1.30
CA VAL A 52 -16.09 13.05 0.29
C VAL A 52 -16.08 12.22 -0.99
N GLN A 53 -14.94 11.64 -1.36
CA GLN A 53 -14.75 10.77 -2.54
C GLN A 53 -15.21 9.31 -2.33
N THR A 54 -15.51 8.91 -1.09
CA THR A 54 -15.91 7.53 -0.78
C THR A 54 -17.41 7.30 -0.93
N SER A 55 -18.23 8.01 -0.15
CA SER A 55 -19.69 7.88 -0.17
C SER A 55 -20.35 9.17 0.31
N PHE A 56 -21.65 9.34 0.01
CA PHE A 56 -22.41 10.51 0.43
C PHE A 56 -22.43 10.64 1.97
N GLU A 57 -22.58 9.53 2.67
CA GLU A 57 -22.71 9.48 4.13
C GLU A 57 -21.38 9.59 4.88
N SER A 58 -20.24 9.27 4.25
CA SER A 58 -18.92 9.22 4.90
C SER A 58 -18.56 10.52 5.64
N PRO A 59 -18.68 11.72 5.05
CA PRO A 59 -18.37 12.98 5.75
C PRO A 59 -19.22 13.23 7.01
N TYR A 60 -20.47 12.78 7.02
CA TYR A 60 -21.37 12.91 8.17
C TYR A 60 -20.98 11.93 9.28
N ILE A 61 -20.63 10.69 8.93
CA ILE A 61 -20.15 9.68 9.88
C ILE A 61 -18.84 10.16 10.54
N ILE A 62 -17.90 10.67 9.75
CA ILE A 62 -16.65 11.25 10.25
C ILE A 62 -16.94 12.44 11.18
N SER A 63 -17.90 13.30 10.83
CA SER A 63 -18.30 14.44 11.69
C SER A 63 -18.88 13.98 13.04
N ILE A 64 -19.71 12.93 13.06
CA ILE A 64 -20.19 12.31 14.30
C ILE A 64 -19.01 11.84 15.16
N PHE A 65 -18.05 11.11 14.59
CA PHE A 65 -16.89 10.63 15.35
C PHE A 65 -15.98 11.76 15.81
N LEU A 66 -15.75 12.78 14.99
CA LEU A 66 -14.99 13.97 15.42
C LEU A 66 -15.67 14.68 16.59
N ARG A 67 -17.00 14.82 16.59
CA ARG A 67 -17.74 15.41 17.71
C ARG A 67 -17.57 14.58 18.99
N VAL A 68 -17.77 13.27 18.91
CA VAL A 68 -17.64 12.35 20.06
C VAL A 68 -16.23 12.38 20.62
N PHE A 69 -15.23 12.09 19.77
CA PHE A 69 -13.88 11.82 20.24
C PHE A 69 -13.02 13.07 20.47
N ARG A 70 -13.53 14.27 20.18
CA ARG A 70 -12.95 15.53 20.70
C ARG A 70 -13.32 15.80 22.16
N LYS A 71 -14.39 15.18 22.67
CA LYS A 71 -14.91 15.40 24.03
C LYS A 71 -14.44 14.34 25.02
N GLU A 72 -14.14 13.14 24.55
CA GLU A 72 -13.67 12.01 25.36
C GLU A 72 -12.90 11.02 24.48
N SER A 73 -11.91 10.32 25.04
CA SER A 73 -11.24 9.22 24.34
C SER A 73 -12.14 7.99 24.20
N GLY A 74 -11.73 7.02 23.36
CA GLY A 74 -12.43 5.74 23.25
C GLY A 74 -12.43 4.96 24.57
N ASP A 75 -11.32 5.00 25.31
CA ASP A 75 -11.19 4.36 26.62
C ASP A 75 -12.02 5.06 27.71
N GLU A 76 -12.09 6.40 27.67
CA GLU A 76 -12.95 7.19 28.56
C GLU A 76 -14.43 6.92 28.29
N LEU A 77 -14.84 6.91 27.01
CA LEU A 77 -16.20 6.54 26.57
C LEU A 77 -16.55 5.15 27.07
N LYS A 78 -15.69 4.16 26.83
CA LYS A 78 -15.91 2.77 27.26
C LYS A 78 -16.05 2.64 28.78
N THR A 79 -15.17 3.30 29.52
CA THR A 79 -15.21 3.32 30.99
C THR A 79 -16.51 3.92 31.49
N ARG A 80 -16.91 5.08 30.94
CA ARG A 80 -18.11 5.80 31.37
C ARG A 80 -19.40 5.06 31.04
N LEU A 81 -19.48 4.43 29.87
CA LEU A 81 -20.66 3.67 29.45
C LEU A 81 -20.78 2.29 30.13
N SER A 82 -19.72 1.81 30.79
CA SER A 82 -19.76 0.52 31.51
C SER A 82 -20.75 0.47 32.68
N THR A 83 -21.19 1.63 33.17
CA THR A 83 -22.16 1.76 34.26
C THR A 83 -23.58 2.06 33.79
N GLU A 84 -23.81 2.30 32.49
CA GLU A 84 -25.13 2.62 31.94
C GLU A 84 -25.94 1.32 31.74
N PRO A 85 -27.13 1.18 32.36
CA PRO A 85 -27.86 -0.09 32.41
C PRO A 85 -28.44 -0.54 31.06
N ASP A 86 -28.59 0.38 30.11
CA ASP A 86 -29.14 0.18 28.77
C ASP A 86 -28.05 0.08 27.68
N VAL A 87 -26.77 0.08 28.07
CA VAL A 87 -25.63 -0.01 27.14
C VAL A 87 -24.85 -1.31 27.37
N SER A 88 -24.75 -2.12 26.32
CA SER A 88 -23.96 -3.36 26.32
C SER A 88 -22.47 -3.07 26.12
N ALA A 89 -21.60 -3.60 26.98
CA ALA A 89 -20.14 -3.49 26.81
C ALA A 89 -19.66 -4.03 25.45
N LYS A 90 -20.28 -5.12 24.97
CA LYS A 90 -20.00 -5.69 23.63
C LYS A 90 -20.40 -4.73 22.51
N ALA A 91 -21.50 -3.99 22.67
CA ALA A 91 -21.93 -3.00 21.70
C ALA A 91 -20.99 -1.80 21.66
N VAL A 92 -20.46 -1.36 22.81
CA VAL A 92 -19.44 -0.31 22.88
C VAL A 92 -18.16 -0.73 22.17
N ASP A 93 -17.70 -1.96 22.38
CA ASP A 93 -16.53 -2.50 21.66
C ASP A 93 -16.76 -2.54 20.15
N ALA A 94 -17.95 -2.98 19.71
CA ALA A 94 -18.32 -2.97 18.30
C ALA A 94 -18.40 -1.55 17.71
N PHE A 95 -18.88 -0.56 18.48
CA PHE A 95 -18.90 0.85 18.10
C PHE A 95 -17.49 1.41 17.92
N LEU A 96 -16.57 1.14 18.86
CA LEU A 96 -15.18 1.59 18.78
C LEU A 96 -14.44 0.93 17.61
N ILE A 97 -14.66 -0.36 17.36
CA ILE A 97 -14.07 -1.05 16.20
C ILE A 97 -14.62 -0.49 14.87
N TYR A 98 -15.91 -0.14 14.83
CA TYR A 98 -16.49 0.50 13.66
C TYR A 98 -15.87 1.90 13.43
N ALA A 99 -15.77 2.72 14.47
CA ALA A 99 -15.12 4.03 14.41
C ALA A 99 -13.66 3.92 13.95
N TYR A 100 -12.91 2.97 14.49
CA TYR A 100 -11.54 2.64 14.09
C TYR A 100 -11.43 2.33 12.59
N ASN A 101 -12.31 1.47 12.07
CA ASN A 101 -12.28 1.09 10.65
C ASN A 101 -12.65 2.28 9.75
N VAL A 102 -13.70 3.02 10.11
CA VAL A 102 -14.16 4.18 9.31
C VAL A 102 -13.13 5.29 9.30
N LEU A 103 -12.54 5.64 10.45
CA LEU A 103 -11.49 6.66 10.54
C LEU A 103 -10.21 6.21 9.82
N GLY A 104 -9.85 4.93 9.94
CA GLY A 104 -8.66 4.36 9.28
C GLY A 104 -8.73 4.30 7.75
N ASN A 105 -9.92 4.08 7.19
CA ASN A 105 -10.16 4.11 5.74
C ASN A 105 -10.63 5.50 5.25
N MET A 106 -10.84 6.44 6.18
CA MET A 106 -11.48 7.73 5.95
C MET A 106 -12.81 7.63 5.19
N GLY A 107 -13.64 6.64 5.57
CA GLY A 107 -14.92 6.36 4.95
C GLY A 107 -15.48 4.99 5.35
N ASN A 108 -16.76 4.74 5.07
CA ASN A 108 -17.45 3.49 5.43
C ASN A 108 -17.31 2.36 4.39
N TYR A 109 -16.27 2.41 3.55
CA TYR A 109 -15.90 1.36 2.60
C TYR A 109 -14.40 1.07 2.72
N ARG A 110 -14.01 -0.19 2.63
CA ARG A 110 -12.61 -0.62 2.75
C ARG A 110 -11.81 -0.08 1.57
N GLY A 111 -10.71 0.65 1.82
CA GLY A 111 -9.80 1.12 0.77
C GLY A 111 -9.12 -0.02 0.01
N PHE A 112 -9.09 -1.23 0.60
CA PHE A 112 -8.71 -2.45 -0.10
C PHE A 112 -9.91 -3.39 -0.25
N GLY A 113 -10.44 -3.48 -1.47
CA GLY A 113 -11.56 -4.36 -1.83
C GLY A 113 -12.89 -3.62 -2.06
N ASP A 114 -12.97 -2.34 -1.71
CA ASP A 114 -14.11 -1.45 -1.99
C ASP A 114 -15.48 -2.00 -1.52
N THR A 115 -15.47 -2.80 -0.46
CA THR A 115 -16.67 -3.31 0.19
C THR A 115 -17.10 -2.44 1.36
N LYS A 116 -18.40 -2.33 1.58
CA LYS A 116 -18.97 -1.60 2.71
C LYS A 116 -18.52 -2.20 4.04
N ILE A 117 -18.30 -1.33 5.02
CA ILE A 117 -17.99 -1.66 6.39
C ILE A 117 -19.29 -1.55 7.19
N LEU A 118 -19.79 -2.68 7.70
CA LEU A 118 -20.99 -2.75 8.53
C LEU A 118 -20.61 -2.91 10.01
N PRO A 119 -21.21 -2.15 10.94
CA PRO A 119 -20.99 -2.35 12.36
C PRO A 119 -21.56 -3.69 12.84
N ARG A 120 -20.99 -4.23 13.93
CA ARG A 120 -21.54 -5.42 14.61
C ARG A 120 -22.59 -5.11 15.68
N ALA A 121 -22.60 -3.87 16.18
CA ALA A 121 -23.70 -3.38 17.01
C ALA A 121 -24.97 -3.26 16.15
N THR A 122 -26.15 -3.38 16.75
CA THR A 122 -27.40 -3.07 16.04
C THR A 122 -27.57 -1.56 15.87
N HIS A 123 -28.50 -1.16 15.00
CA HIS A 123 -28.85 0.24 14.82
C HIS A 123 -29.32 0.90 16.14
N GLU A 124 -30.13 0.19 16.92
CA GLU A 124 -30.63 0.65 18.23
C GLU A 124 -29.51 0.77 19.25
N GLU A 125 -28.61 -0.22 19.32
CA GLU A 125 -27.45 -0.18 20.22
C GLU A 125 -26.53 1.00 19.89
N PHE A 126 -26.25 1.22 18.60
CA PHE A 126 -25.40 2.32 18.14
C PHE A 126 -26.03 3.68 18.49
N LYS A 127 -27.33 3.84 18.22
CA LYS A 127 -28.06 5.07 18.57
C LYS A 127 -28.10 5.31 20.09
N CYS A 128 -28.32 4.25 20.87
CA CYS A 128 -28.27 4.30 22.33
C CYS A 128 -26.91 4.80 22.83
N ILE A 129 -25.81 4.24 22.31
CA ILE A 129 -24.44 4.67 22.62
C ILE A 129 -24.27 6.17 22.30
N LEU A 130 -24.68 6.62 21.11
CA LEU A 130 -24.57 8.03 20.71
C LEU A 130 -25.30 8.97 21.68
N HIS A 131 -26.53 8.64 22.10
CA HIS A 131 -27.30 9.45 23.05
C HIS A 131 -26.60 9.60 24.41
N HIS A 132 -25.77 8.63 24.79
CA HIS A 132 -25.01 8.66 26.03
C HIS A 132 -23.63 9.33 25.89
N THR A 133 -23.18 9.71 24.69
CA THR A 133 -21.89 10.42 24.49
C THR A 133 -21.89 11.81 25.14
N LEU A 134 -20.72 12.31 25.54
CA LEU A 134 -20.60 13.70 26.00
C LEU A 134 -20.94 14.70 24.89
N ALA A 135 -20.67 14.36 23.64
CA ALA A 135 -21.03 15.18 22.48
C ALA A 135 -22.55 15.34 22.32
N TYR A 136 -23.33 14.29 22.55
CA TYR A 136 -24.80 14.39 22.51
C TYR A 136 -25.35 15.22 23.69
N LYS A 137 -24.75 15.10 24.87
CA LYS A 137 -25.11 15.94 26.03
C LYS A 137 -24.82 17.43 25.80
N ASP A 138 -23.79 17.73 25.00
CA ASP A 138 -23.37 19.10 24.67
C ASP A 138 -24.22 19.72 23.53
N ASP A 139 -24.48 18.97 22.45
CA ASP A 139 -25.27 19.42 21.29
C ASP A 139 -26.10 18.27 20.68
N ALA A 140 -27.20 17.93 21.34
CA ALA A 140 -28.12 16.89 20.90
C ALA A 140 -28.69 17.18 19.51
N GLU A 141 -29.10 18.43 19.25
CA GLU A 141 -29.69 18.81 17.96
C GLU A 141 -28.70 18.66 16.80
N GLY A 142 -27.43 19.03 17.00
CA GLY A 142 -26.39 18.83 15.99
C GLY A 142 -26.11 17.36 15.72
N MET A 143 -26.04 16.53 16.77
CA MET A 143 -25.88 15.09 16.62
C MET A 143 -27.07 14.45 15.89
N ASP A 144 -28.30 14.83 16.24
CA ASP A 144 -29.52 14.35 15.57
C ASP A 144 -29.58 14.77 14.10
N ARG A 145 -29.14 16.00 13.77
CA ARG A 145 -29.04 16.46 12.38
C ARG A 145 -28.10 15.58 11.57
N LEU A 146 -26.91 15.28 12.08
CA LEU A 146 -25.96 14.39 11.38
C LEU A 146 -26.52 12.96 11.28
N TRP A 147 -27.03 12.42 12.38
CA TRP A 147 -27.58 11.07 12.43
C TRP A 147 -28.76 10.88 11.48
N SER A 148 -29.62 11.89 11.31
CA SER A 148 -30.75 11.83 10.37
C SER A 148 -30.33 11.61 8.90
N VAL A 149 -29.09 11.96 8.55
CA VAL A 149 -28.55 11.82 7.19
C VAL A 149 -27.87 10.46 7.00
N CYS A 150 -27.06 10.02 7.96
CA CYS A 150 -26.21 8.83 7.80
C CYS A 150 -26.65 7.60 8.59
N GLY A 151 -27.53 7.74 9.61
CA GLY A 151 -27.90 6.69 10.55
C GLY A 151 -28.38 5.41 9.85
N GLU A 152 -29.35 5.53 8.93
CA GLU A 152 -29.84 4.39 8.15
C GLU A 152 -28.79 3.86 7.16
N LYS A 153 -28.01 4.76 6.54
CA LYS A 153 -26.99 4.39 5.56
C LYS A 153 -25.83 3.59 6.16
N ILE A 154 -25.48 3.81 7.43
CA ILE A 154 -24.48 3.00 8.15
C ILE A 154 -24.84 1.51 8.13
N PHE A 155 -26.13 1.17 8.27
CA PHE A 155 -26.60 -0.21 8.45
C PHE A 155 -27.22 -0.80 7.18
N SER A 156 -27.45 0.00 6.14
CA SER A 156 -28.02 -0.48 4.89
C SER A 156 -27.17 -1.59 4.27
N HIS A 157 -27.83 -2.70 3.95
CA HIS A 157 -27.27 -3.86 3.29
C HIS A 157 -27.98 -4.12 1.95
N GLU A 158 -28.51 -3.06 1.34
CA GLU A 158 -29.00 -3.11 -0.04
C GLU A 158 -27.87 -3.53 -0.97
N PRO A 159 -28.09 -4.49 -1.90
CA PRO A 159 -27.01 -5.00 -2.76
C PRO A 159 -26.25 -3.92 -3.54
N SER A 160 -26.92 -2.83 -3.93
CA SER A 160 -26.33 -1.68 -4.62
C SER A 160 -25.45 -0.80 -3.73
N GLU A 161 -25.49 -0.97 -2.41
CA GLU A 161 -24.71 -0.21 -1.44
C GLU A 161 -23.61 -1.04 -0.79
N LEU A 162 -23.50 -2.34 -1.06
CA LEU A 162 -22.49 -3.18 -0.43
C LEU A 162 -21.08 -2.97 -1.00
N ARG A 163 -20.93 -2.22 -2.08
CA ARG A 163 -19.64 -1.97 -2.74
C ARG A 163 -19.60 -0.61 -3.43
N LEU A 164 -18.38 -0.11 -3.65
CA LEU A 164 -18.21 0.98 -4.60
C LEU A 164 -18.41 0.49 -6.04
N GLY A 165 -18.98 1.35 -6.87
CA GLY A 165 -19.31 1.04 -8.26
C GLY A 165 -20.20 2.09 -8.90
N LEU A 166 -20.37 2.01 -10.21
CA LEU A 166 -21.37 2.84 -10.91
C LEU A 166 -22.79 2.37 -10.55
N PRO A 167 -23.76 3.29 -10.45
CA PRO A 167 -25.17 2.93 -10.36
C PRO A 167 -25.59 2.04 -11.55
N PRO A 168 -26.53 1.09 -11.35
CA PRO A 168 -27.22 0.77 -10.09
C PRO A 168 -26.50 -0.29 -9.24
N VAL A 169 -25.26 -0.69 -9.59
CA VAL A 169 -24.59 -1.87 -9.01
C VAL A 169 -23.62 -1.55 -7.88
N GLY A 170 -23.44 -0.27 -7.56
CA GLY A 170 -22.57 0.21 -6.48
C GLY A 170 -22.85 1.67 -6.12
N VAL A 171 -22.10 2.16 -5.14
CA VAL A 171 -22.09 3.56 -4.70
C VAL A 171 -20.82 4.26 -5.20
N THR A 172 -20.94 5.52 -5.56
CA THR A 172 -19.79 6.38 -5.86
C THR A 172 -20.16 7.83 -5.62
N SER A 173 -19.19 8.63 -5.21
CA SER A 173 -19.35 10.08 -5.10
C SER A 173 -18.45 10.85 -6.07
N TYR A 174 -17.77 10.15 -6.99
CA TYR A 174 -17.11 10.74 -8.17
C TYR A 174 -18.12 11.21 -9.22
N TYR A 175 -19.32 10.62 -9.20
CA TYR A 175 -20.38 10.90 -10.16
C TYR A 175 -21.74 11.11 -9.48
N SER A 176 -22.64 11.86 -10.14
CA SER A 176 -24.06 11.90 -9.74
C SER A 176 -24.77 10.58 -10.00
N ALA A 177 -25.88 10.31 -9.30
CA ALA A 177 -26.56 9.01 -9.35
C ALA A 177 -27.15 8.66 -10.73
N ASN A 178 -27.41 9.68 -11.54
CA ASN A 178 -27.97 9.59 -12.90
C ASN A 178 -26.90 9.55 -14.01
N ILE A 179 -25.61 9.47 -13.68
CA ILE A 179 -24.54 9.40 -14.70
C ILE A 179 -24.63 8.10 -15.50
N THR A 180 -24.18 8.15 -16.76
CA THR A 180 -23.99 6.95 -17.59
C THR A 180 -22.53 6.79 -18.01
N GLN A 181 -22.12 5.57 -18.38
CA GLN A 181 -20.78 5.34 -18.91
C GLN A 181 -20.48 6.16 -20.18
N GLU A 182 -21.51 6.46 -20.99
CA GLU A 182 -21.38 7.32 -22.18
C GLU A 182 -21.08 8.77 -21.79
N ASP A 183 -21.73 9.28 -20.74
CA ASP A 183 -21.45 10.62 -20.21
C ASP A 183 -19.98 10.71 -19.72
N ILE A 184 -19.51 9.69 -18.98
CA ILE A 184 -18.14 9.63 -18.46
C ILE A 184 -17.13 9.57 -19.62
N LYS A 185 -17.38 8.69 -20.61
CA LYS A 185 -16.55 8.56 -21.80
C LYS A 185 -16.46 9.88 -22.57
N THR A 186 -17.59 10.56 -22.77
CA THR A 186 -17.64 11.85 -23.48
C THR A 186 -16.74 12.89 -22.79
N VAL A 187 -16.79 12.95 -21.46
CA VAL A 187 -15.96 13.87 -20.66
C VAL A 187 -14.48 13.44 -20.66
N GLN A 188 -14.18 12.15 -20.66
CA GLN A 188 -12.81 11.67 -20.81
C GLN A 188 -12.23 12.08 -22.17
N GLU A 189 -12.98 11.91 -23.26
CA GLU A 189 -12.58 12.35 -24.60
C GLU A 189 -12.42 13.88 -24.68
N PHE A 190 -13.26 14.62 -23.96
CA PHE A 190 -13.13 16.07 -23.83
C PHE A 190 -11.83 16.49 -23.13
N CYS A 191 -11.47 15.87 -22.01
CA CYS A 191 -10.19 16.13 -21.33
C CYS A 191 -9.01 15.74 -22.23
N ALA A 192 -9.07 14.57 -22.87
CA ALA A 192 -8.02 14.10 -23.77
C ALA A 192 -7.81 15.03 -24.97
N ALA A 193 -8.89 15.59 -25.54
CA ALA A 193 -8.81 16.59 -26.61
C ALA A 193 -8.10 17.90 -26.19
N ARG A 194 -7.99 18.14 -24.89
CA ARG A 194 -7.24 19.25 -24.28
C ARG A 194 -5.85 18.84 -23.80
N GLY A 195 -5.46 17.59 -24.02
CA GLY A 195 -4.18 17.02 -23.58
C GLY A 195 -4.11 16.76 -22.08
N LEU A 196 -5.26 16.52 -21.43
CA LEU A 196 -5.36 16.33 -19.98
C LEU A 196 -6.04 15.02 -19.61
N GLU A 197 -5.63 14.47 -18.49
CA GLU A 197 -6.33 13.39 -17.79
C GLU A 197 -7.43 13.93 -16.86
N CYS A 198 -8.23 13.02 -16.26
CA CYS A 198 -9.37 13.39 -15.42
C CYS A 198 -9.08 13.34 -13.90
N TYR A 199 -7.82 13.34 -13.48
CA TYR A 199 -7.45 13.03 -12.08
C TYR A 199 -8.13 13.92 -11.03
N ASN A 200 -8.20 15.23 -11.22
CA ASN A 200 -8.61 16.18 -10.17
C ASN A 200 -10.03 16.75 -10.36
N ASN A 201 -10.98 15.95 -10.83
CA ASN A 201 -12.37 16.39 -11.01
C ASN A 201 -13.41 15.33 -10.62
N ARG A 202 -14.64 15.81 -10.43
CA ARG A 202 -15.87 15.02 -10.36
C ARG A 202 -16.82 15.39 -11.50
N LEU A 203 -17.77 14.51 -11.80
CA LEU A 203 -18.70 14.69 -12.91
C LEU A 203 -20.15 14.55 -12.45
N PHE A 204 -20.91 15.62 -12.59
CA PHE A 204 -22.33 15.65 -12.23
C PHE A 204 -23.20 15.87 -13.47
N LYS A 205 -24.41 15.34 -13.44
CA LYS A 205 -25.38 15.46 -14.54
C LYS A 205 -26.65 16.13 -14.05
N HIS A 206 -26.92 17.32 -14.58
CA HIS A 206 -28.08 18.16 -14.29
C HIS A 206 -29.05 18.12 -15.46
N GLY A 207 -30.00 17.18 -15.44
CA GLY A 207 -30.81 16.87 -16.62
C GLY A 207 -29.95 16.30 -17.75
N ASP A 208 -29.81 17.05 -18.85
CA ASP A 208 -28.93 16.68 -19.98
C ASP A 208 -27.56 17.39 -19.97
N GLN A 209 -27.35 18.34 -19.06
CA GLN A 209 -26.11 19.09 -18.93
C GLN A 209 -25.11 18.33 -18.08
N LEU A 210 -23.84 18.28 -18.51
CA LEU A 210 -22.74 17.69 -17.76
C LEU A 210 -21.91 18.79 -17.09
N GLU A 211 -21.73 18.70 -15.79
CA GLU A 211 -20.84 19.57 -15.01
C GLU A 211 -19.54 18.83 -14.69
N LEU A 212 -18.43 19.30 -15.26
CA LEU A 212 -17.09 18.87 -14.90
C LEU A 212 -16.54 19.79 -13.80
N ARG A 213 -16.60 19.34 -12.55
CA ARG A 213 -16.20 20.16 -11.40
C ARG A 213 -14.76 19.88 -11.01
N LEU A 214 -13.89 20.88 -11.19
CA LEU A 214 -12.48 20.82 -10.83
C LEU A 214 -12.27 21.05 -9.33
N ALA A 215 -11.35 20.29 -8.75
CA ALA A 215 -10.88 20.47 -7.38
C ALA A 215 -10.02 21.73 -7.27
N SER A 216 -10.54 22.77 -6.59
CA SER A 216 -9.81 24.02 -6.38
C SER A 216 -10.23 24.76 -5.13
N ALA A 217 -9.29 25.50 -4.52
CA ALA A 217 -9.50 26.29 -3.31
C ALA A 217 -10.46 27.48 -3.47
N ALA A 218 -10.81 27.83 -4.71
CA ALA A 218 -11.79 28.85 -5.03
C ALA A 218 -12.70 28.40 -6.19
N PRO A 219 -13.96 28.85 -6.21
CA PRO A 219 -14.82 28.72 -7.37
C PRO A 219 -14.22 29.41 -8.59
N GLN A 220 -14.57 28.90 -9.78
CA GLN A 220 -14.19 29.51 -11.06
C GLN A 220 -15.44 29.92 -11.82
N ALA A 221 -15.29 30.92 -12.69
CA ALA A 221 -16.37 31.27 -13.61
C ALA A 221 -16.66 30.06 -14.52
N PRO A 222 -17.93 29.61 -14.62
CA PRO A 222 -18.26 28.45 -15.45
C PRO A 222 -17.86 28.67 -16.91
N GLU A 223 -17.13 27.72 -17.48
CA GLU A 223 -16.83 27.66 -18.91
C GLU A 223 -17.77 26.64 -19.56
N ARG A 224 -18.65 27.09 -20.46
CA ARG A 224 -19.53 26.19 -21.22
C ARG A 224 -18.94 25.87 -22.58
N VAL A 225 -18.85 24.59 -22.87
CA VAL A 225 -18.19 24.08 -24.08
C VAL A 225 -19.09 23.06 -24.74
N ALA A 226 -19.44 23.32 -25.99
CA ALA A 226 -20.05 22.30 -26.83
C ALA A 226 -18.96 21.29 -27.24
N PHE A 227 -19.13 20.03 -26.84
CA PHE A 227 -18.25 18.94 -27.23
C PHE A 227 -19.09 17.77 -27.70
N GLN A 228 -18.90 17.37 -28.96
CA GLN A 228 -19.76 16.41 -29.65
C GLN A 228 -21.24 16.86 -29.61
N SER A 229 -22.15 16.01 -29.13
CA SER A 229 -23.59 16.30 -28.99
C SER A 229 -23.99 16.78 -27.59
N ARG A 230 -23.03 17.10 -26.72
CA ARG A 230 -23.25 17.50 -25.32
C ARG A 230 -22.73 18.91 -25.05
N GLU A 231 -23.34 19.58 -24.07
CA GLU A 231 -22.79 20.78 -23.44
C GLU A 231 -22.11 20.35 -22.13
N ILE A 232 -20.82 20.69 -22.00
CA ILE A 232 -20.03 20.46 -20.79
C ILE A 232 -19.80 21.83 -20.13
N GLU A 233 -20.24 21.99 -18.90
CA GLU A 233 -19.94 23.14 -18.05
C GLU A 233 -18.77 22.79 -17.14
N VAL A 234 -17.63 23.44 -17.33
CA VAL A 234 -16.46 23.28 -16.48
C VAL A 234 -16.53 24.31 -15.35
N THR A 235 -16.55 23.82 -14.11
CA THR A 235 -16.61 24.64 -12.90
C THR A 235 -15.40 24.37 -12.01
N GLY A 236 -15.12 25.27 -11.07
CA GLY A 236 -14.11 25.07 -10.04
C GLY A 236 -14.73 25.18 -8.65
N GLY A 237 -13.95 24.87 -7.62
CA GLY A 237 -14.33 25.02 -6.22
C GLY A 237 -14.69 23.71 -5.54
N ASP A 238 -14.45 22.55 -6.16
CA ASP A 238 -14.62 21.30 -5.44
C ASP A 238 -13.64 21.26 -4.26
N TYR A 239 -14.15 20.87 -3.09
CA TYR A 239 -13.38 20.81 -1.85
C TYR A 239 -12.74 22.15 -1.39
N ALA A 240 -13.26 23.29 -1.84
CA ALA A 240 -12.60 24.59 -1.71
C ALA A 240 -12.11 24.95 -0.30
N PRO A 241 -12.91 24.82 0.79
CA PRO A 241 -12.44 25.16 2.13
C PRO A 241 -11.26 24.31 2.58
N VAL A 242 -11.25 23.02 2.23
CA VAL A 242 -10.17 22.08 2.56
C VAL A 242 -8.92 22.44 1.76
N LEU A 243 -9.02 22.61 0.44
CA LEU A 243 -7.88 22.95 -0.42
C LEU A 243 -7.27 24.32 -0.11
N ALA A 244 -8.07 25.28 0.38
CA ALA A 244 -7.55 26.55 0.87
C ALA A 244 -6.61 26.35 2.07
N ARG A 245 -6.95 25.46 3.00
CA ARG A 245 -6.08 25.11 4.15
C ARG A 245 -4.86 24.33 3.71
N VAL A 246 -5.01 23.37 2.80
CA VAL A 246 -3.88 22.65 2.17
C VAL A 246 -2.88 23.66 1.59
N ASN A 247 -3.36 24.64 0.81
CA ASN A 247 -2.50 25.66 0.21
C ASN A 247 -1.76 26.53 1.21
N GLY A 248 -2.42 26.91 2.31
CA GLY A 248 -1.77 27.63 3.41
C GLY A 248 -0.63 26.83 4.04
N TYR A 249 -0.81 25.52 4.19
CA TYR A 249 0.25 24.65 4.69
C TYR A 249 1.39 24.42 3.70
N LEU A 250 1.08 24.26 2.41
CA LEU A 250 2.10 24.19 1.38
C LEU A 250 2.90 25.49 1.28
N GLU A 251 2.29 26.65 1.56
CA GLU A 251 2.99 27.93 1.63
C GLU A 251 4.00 27.93 2.78
N GLN A 252 3.61 27.44 3.94
CA GLN A 252 4.49 27.31 5.10
C GLN A 252 5.61 26.31 4.83
N ALA A 253 5.31 25.15 4.23
CA ALA A 253 6.32 24.19 3.81
C ALA A 253 7.32 24.81 2.81
N ALA A 254 6.85 25.59 1.84
CA ALA A 254 7.72 26.24 0.85
C ALA A 254 8.67 27.29 1.47
N ARG A 255 8.34 27.86 2.64
CA ARG A 255 9.26 28.74 3.40
C ARG A 255 10.42 27.97 4.04
N HIS A 256 10.21 26.67 4.29
CA HIS A 256 11.19 25.75 4.87
C HIS A 256 11.78 24.77 3.85
N ALA A 257 11.53 24.99 2.54
CA ALA A 257 12.05 24.14 1.48
C ALA A 257 13.59 24.09 1.51
N LEU A 258 14.15 22.89 1.41
CA LEU A 258 15.58 22.64 1.63
C LEU A 258 16.42 22.96 0.40
N ASN A 259 15.78 23.12 -0.76
CA ASN A 259 16.43 23.52 -2.00
C ASN A 259 15.45 24.24 -2.95
N ALA A 260 15.97 24.81 -4.04
CA ALA A 260 15.19 25.56 -5.02
C ALA A 260 14.18 24.68 -5.78
N THR A 261 14.51 23.41 -6.03
CA THR A 261 13.62 22.44 -6.70
C THR A 261 12.38 22.16 -5.86
N GLN A 262 12.55 21.96 -4.55
CA GLN A 262 11.46 21.78 -3.59
C GLN A 262 10.53 22.97 -3.55
N LYS A 263 11.10 24.18 -3.44
CA LYS A 263 10.31 25.41 -3.50
C LYS A 263 9.54 25.53 -4.81
N ALA A 264 10.15 25.15 -5.93
CA ALA A 264 9.53 25.24 -7.25
C ALA A 264 8.36 24.26 -7.43
N PHE A 265 8.53 22.98 -7.08
CA PHE A 265 7.41 22.04 -7.21
C PHE A 265 6.27 22.35 -6.24
N LEU A 266 6.57 22.83 -5.02
CA LEU A 266 5.54 23.23 -4.07
C LEU A 266 4.72 24.42 -4.58
N ALA A 267 5.38 25.39 -5.23
CA ALA A 267 4.69 26.50 -5.86
C ALA A 267 3.74 26.02 -6.98
N GLU A 268 4.16 25.04 -7.79
CA GLU A 268 3.29 24.45 -8.81
C GLU A 268 2.11 23.67 -8.21
N TYR A 269 2.32 22.90 -7.14
CA TYR A 269 1.22 22.23 -6.42
C TYR A 269 0.24 23.23 -5.80
N GLN A 270 0.74 24.31 -5.20
CA GLN A 270 -0.12 25.37 -4.67
C GLN A 270 -1.00 25.99 -5.76
N GLN A 271 -0.43 26.27 -6.93
CA GLN A 271 -1.18 26.80 -8.07
C GLN A 271 -2.20 25.78 -8.60
N SER A 272 -1.83 24.50 -8.67
CA SER A 272 -2.76 23.41 -9.00
C SER A 272 -3.97 23.43 -8.06
N PHE A 273 -3.77 23.36 -6.75
CA PHE A 273 -4.87 23.32 -5.80
C PHE A 273 -5.60 24.66 -5.66
N ALA A 274 -4.98 25.78 -5.98
CA ALA A 274 -5.65 27.08 -6.01
C ALA A 274 -6.63 27.20 -7.19
N THR A 275 -6.24 26.67 -8.35
CA THR A 275 -6.89 26.93 -9.65
C THR A 275 -7.47 25.69 -10.33
N GLY A 276 -7.32 24.51 -9.76
CA GLY A 276 -7.75 23.25 -10.38
C GLY A 276 -6.99 22.85 -11.64
N SER A 277 -5.85 23.49 -11.95
CA SER A 277 -5.06 23.14 -13.14
C SER A 277 -4.24 21.86 -12.91
N LEU A 278 -4.62 20.79 -13.60
CA LEU A 278 -3.87 19.54 -13.61
C LEU A 278 -2.47 19.74 -14.22
N GLU A 279 -2.32 20.60 -15.22
CA GLU A 279 -1.02 20.92 -15.85
C GLU A 279 -0.03 21.55 -14.87
N ARG A 280 -0.51 22.28 -13.87
CA ARG A 280 0.33 22.78 -12.78
C ARG A 280 0.83 21.60 -11.93
N HIS A 281 -0.03 20.65 -11.61
CA HIS A 281 0.38 19.44 -10.89
C HIS A 281 1.40 18.62 -11.69
N VAL A 282 1.14 18.35 -12.97
CA VAL A 282 2.07 17.65 -13.89
C VAL A 282 3.45 18.32 -13.92
N ARG A 283 3.50 19.65 -14.00
CA ARG A 283 4.77 20.40 -13.94
C ARG A 283 5.45 20.32 -12.58
N GLY A 284 4.70 20.39 -11.50
CA GLY A 284 5.19 20.15 -10.15
C GLY A 284 5.80 18.76 -10.03
N SER A 285 5.13 17.73 -10.53
CA SER A 285 5.61 16.35 -10.54
C SER A 285 6.90 16.19 -11.36
N ALA A 286 7.00 16.83 -12.53
CA ALA A 286 8.22 16.86 -13.33
C ALA A 286 9.40 17.56 -12.63
N LEU A 287 9.13 18.58 -11.81
CA LEU A 287 10.16 19.20 -10.98
C LEU A 287 10.53 18.31 -9.80
N TRP A 288 9.55 17.66 -9.19
CA TRP A 288 9.75 16.73 -8.09
C TRP A 288 10.59 15.50 -8.47
N THR A 289 10.44 14.96 -9.67
CA THR A 289 11.29 13.85 -10.15
C THR A 289 12.76 14.26 -10.26
N ARG A 290 13.07 15.55 -10.38
CA ARG A 290 14.44 16.08 -10.42
C ARG A 290 15.05 16.28 -9.03
N ASP A 291 14.25 16.24 -7.95
CA ASP A 291 14.73 16.31 -6.57
C ASP A 291 15.22 14.92 -6.14
N GLN A 292 16.50 14.63 -6.35
CA GLN A 292 17.10 13.32 -6.10
C GLN A 292 17.60 13.22 -4.65
N LYS A 293 17.32 12.08 -3.99
CA LYS A 293 17.75 11.79 -2.60
C LYS A 293 17.40 12.86 -1.55
N PRO A 294 16.17 13.42 -1.52
CA PRO A 294 15.84 14.41 -0.49
C PRO A 294 15.81 13.75 0.89
N THR A 295 16.31 14.46 1.93
CA THR A 295 16.23 13.96 3.31
C THR A 295 14.78 13.83 3.78
N VAL A 296 13.90 14.72 3.31
CA VAL A 296 12.44 14.66 3.50
C VAL A 296 11.79 14.49 2.14
N GLU A 297 11.28 13.29 1.87
CA GLU A 297 10.56 12.96 0.65
C GLU A 297 9.05 13.16 0.85
N ASN A 298 8.35 13.58 -0.20
CA ASN A 298 6.92 13.81 -0.14
C ASN A 298 6.25 13.75 -1.52
N TYR A 299 4.95 13.49 -1.52
CA TYR A 299 4.10 13.69 -2.69
C TYR A 299 2.66 13.95 -2.23
N ILE A 300 1.88 14.70 -3.00
CA ILE A 300 0.53 15.15 -2.61
C ILE A 300 -0.33 15.42 -3.84
N GLY A 301 -1.59 14.97 -3.85
CA GLY A 301 -2.57 15.35 -4.86
C GLY A 301 -3.66 14.31 -5.09
N PHE A 302 -4.23 14.33 -6.29
CA PHE A 302 -5.19 13.32 -6.77
C PHE A 302 -4.44 12.32 -7.64
N ILE A 303 -3.97 11.22 -7.07
CA ILE A 303 -2.86 10.43 -7.65
C ILE A 303 -3.32 9.10 -8.25
N GLU A 304 -3.96 8.26 -7.44
CA GLU A 304 -4.34 6.89 -7.82
C GLU A 304 -5.81 6.82 -8.20
N ASN A 305 -6.13 6.15 -9.31
CA ASN A 305 -7.48 6.08 -9.87
C ASN A 305 -8.20 4.74 -9.61
N TYR A 306 -7.69 3.92 -8.67
CA TYR A 306 -8.22 2.58 -8.40
C TYR A 306 -9.69 2.57 -7.93
N ARG A 307 -10.10 3.59 -7.17
CA ARG A 307 -11.42 3.65 -6.51
C ARG A 307 -12.47 4.42 -7.30
N ASP A 308 -12.09 5.05 -8.41
CA ASP A 308 -13.05 5.50 -9.41
C ASP A 308 -13.59 4.27 -10.15
N PRO A 309 -14.90 3.98 -10.09
CA PRO A 309 -15.47 2.83 -10.80
C PRO A 309 -15.21 2.81 -12.32
N TYR A 310 -14.94 3.96 -12.93
CA TYR A 310 -14.54 4.06 -14.34
C TYR A 310 -13.02 4.07 -14.54
N GLY A 311 -12.25 4.40 -13.51
CA GLY A 311 -10.79 4.35 -13.50
C GLY A 311 -10.08 5.53 -14.14
N VAL A 312 -10.60 6.76 -14.06
CA VAL A 312 -9.99 7.96 -14.67
C VAL A 312 -9.81 9.15 -13.71
N ARG A 313 -10.47 9.13 -12.56
CA ARG A 313 -10.38 10.15 -11.50
C ARG A 313 -9.51 9.67 -10.36
N GLY A 314 -8.67 10.55 -9.83
CA GLY A 314 -7.75 10.26 -8.74
C GLY A 314 -8.41 10.44 -7.37
N GLU A 315 -8.12 9.53 -6.46
CA GLU A 315 -8.35 9.73 -5.04
C GLU A 315 -7.30 10.71 -4.49
N TRP A 316 -7.71 11.57 -3.55
CA TRP A 316 -6.78 12.35 -2.76
C TRP A 316 -5.86 11.42 -1.96
N GLU A 317 -4.56 11.58 -2.16
CA GLU A 317 -3.55 10.96 -1.33
C GLU A 317 -2.33 11.87 -1.14
N GLY A 318 -1.54 11.54 -0.14
CA GLY A 318 -0.16 12.01 -0.07
C GLY A 318 0.60 11.37 1.07
N PHE A 319 1.91 11.54 1.02
CA PHE A 319 2.80 11.08 2.07
C PHE A 319 3.92 12.08 2.34
N VAL A 320 4.42 12.02 3.56
CA VAL A 320 5.69 12.62 3.95
C VAL A 320 6.51 11.56 4.65
N ALA A 321 7.79 11.51 4.30
CA ALA A 321 8.68 10.47 4.72
C ALA A 321 10.09 11.02 4.91
N VAL A 322 10.87 10.31 5.71
CA VAL A 322 12.25 10.69 6.00
C VAL A 322 13.16 9.61 5.45
N MET A 323 14.23 10.02 4.79
CA MET A 323 15.26 9.08 4.36
C MET A 323 15.88 8.41 5.59
N ASN A 324 15.84 7.08 5.61
CA ASN A 324 16.55 6.31 6.62
C ASN A 324 18.05 6.33 6.26
N LYS A 325 18.79 7.30 6.80
CA LYS A 325 20.21 7.52 6.48
C LYS A 325 21.06 6.28 6.82
N ALA A 326 20.75 5.59 7.93
CA ALA A 326 21.49 4.40 8.36
C ALA A 326 21.32 3.23 7.39
N TYR A 327 20.08 2.90 7.05
CA TYR A 327 19.82 1.80 6.11
C TYR A 327 20.18 2.18 4.67
N THR A 328 20.02 3.45 4.27
CA THR A 328 20.50 3.95 2.97
C THR A 328 22.03 3.85 2.85
N HIS A 329 22.78 4.00 3.95
CA HIS A 329 24.22 3.73 3.96
C HIS A 329 24.51 2.25 3.68
N ILE A 330 23.79 1.33 4.35
CA ILE A 330 23.89 -0.12 4.10
C ILE A 330 23.59 -0.44 2.63
N LEU A 331 22.53 0.14 2.06
CA LEU A 331 22.19 -0.04 0.65
C LEU A 331 23.26 0.53 -0.29
N SER A 332 23.88 1.68 0.07
CA SER A 332 24.98 2.27 -0.69
C SER A 332 26.22 1.38 -0.67
N ASP A 333 26.57 0.82 0.50
CA ASP A 333 27.65 -0.16 0.64
C ASP A 333 27.36 -1.42 -0.20
N LEU A 334 26.11 -1.87 -0.25
CA LEU A 334 25.67 -2.99 -1.09
C LEU A 334 25.83 -2.68 -2.58
N VAL A 335 25.45 -1.47 -3.03
CA VAL A 335 25.67 -0.98 -4.40
C VAL A 335 27.16 -0.96 -4.75
N ASP A 336 28.00 -0.51 -3.82
CA ASP A 336 29.45 -0.45 -4.03
C ASP A 336 30.10 -1.84 -4.09
N GLN A 337 29.58 -2.80 -3.33
CA GLN A 337 30.05 -4.19 -3.34
C GLN A 337 29.40 -5.08 -4.41
N ALA A 338 28.32 -4.63 -5.06
CA ALA A 338 27.57 -5.41 -6.03
C ALA A 338 28.45 -6.10 -7.11
N PRO A 339 29.45 -5.45 -7.74
CA PRO A 339 30.30 -6.11 -8.73
C PRO A 339 31.08 -7.33 -8.19
N THR A 340 31.36 -7.36 -6.88
CA THR A 340 31.98 -8.50 -6.21
C THR A 340 30.94 -9.56 -5.86
N LEU A 341 29.81 -9.14 -5.27
CA LEU A 341 28.77 -10.06 -4.80
C LEU A 341 28.05 -10.79 -5.94
N LEU A 342 27.90 -10.15 -7.11
CA LEU A 342 27.30 -10.79 -8.30
C LEU A 342 28.07 -12.05 -8.74
N LYS A 343 29.37 -12.14 -8.45
CA LYS A 343 30.20 -13.32 -8.78
C LYS A 343 29.87 -14.54 -7.94
N LEU A 344 29.09 -14.38 -6.88
CA LEU A 344 28.60 -15.49 -6.06
C LEU A 344 27.41 -16.19 -6.70
N LEU A 345 26.69 -15.53 -7.63
CA LEU A 345 25.51 -16.09 -8.27
C LEU A 345 25.84 -17.36 -9.06
N PRO A 346 24.89 -18.30 -9.19
CA PRO A 346 25.18 -19.65 -9.65
C PRO A 346 25.36 -19.78 -11.19
N TRP A 347 25.42 -18.66 -11.92
CA TRP A 347 25.59 -18.63 -13.37
C TRP A 347 26.94 -18.03 -13.78
N ASP A 348 27.42 -18.43 -14.94
CA ASP A 348 28.69 -17.93 -15.49
C ASP A 348 28.63 -16.44 -15.84
N GLU A 349 29.80 -15.79 -15.91
CA GLU A 349 29.95 -14.36 -16.27
C GLU A 349 29.29 -14.01 -17.62
N ALA A 350 29.22 -14.97 -18.55
CA ALA A 350 28.53 -14.78 -19.83
C ALA A 350 27.03 -14.49 -19.66
N PHE A 351 26.40 -14.92 -18.57
CA PHE A 351 24.99 -14.67 -18.25
C PHE A 351 24.79 -13.43 -17.39
N GLU A 352 25.84 -12.65 -17.11
CA GLU A 352 25.79 -11.43 -16.33
C GLU A 352 25.99 -10.19 -17.20
N LYS A 353 25.47 -9.04 -16.76
CA LYS A 353 25.67 -7.77 -17.49
C LYS A 353 27.17 -7.41 -17.47
N PRO A 354 27.74 -6.95 -18.60
CA PRO A 354 29.17 -6.63 -18.68
C PRO A 354 29.56 -5.43 -17.80
N VAL A 355 28.63 -4.52 -17.55
CA VAL A 355 28.81 -3.37 -16.66
C VAL A 355 27.62 -3.29 -15.71
N PHE A 356 27.91 -3.35 -14.41
CA PHE A 356 26.91 -3.07 -13.40
C PHE A 356 26.67 -1.57 -13.33
N LEU A 357 25.47 -1.14 -13.74
CA LEU A 357 25.03 0.24 -13.58
C LEU A 357 24.59 0.43 -12.13
N LYS A 358 25.33 1.25 -11.37
CA LYS A 358 25.00 1.54 -9.97
C LYS A 358 23.65 2.27 -9.90
N PRO A 359 22.58 1.62 -9.40
CA PRO A 359 21.30 2.29 -9.25
C PRO A 359 21.35 3.23 -8.04
N ASP A 360 20.43 4.18 -8.02
CA ASP A 360 20.14 4.92 -6.82
C ASP A 360 19.18 4.11 -5.94
N PHE A 361 19.65 3.69 -4.76
CA PHE A 361 18.86 2.83 -3.87
C PHE A 361 18.70 3.50 -2.50
N THR A 362 17.52 4.07 -2.27
CA THR A 362 17.16 4.79 -1.04
C THR A 362 16.01 4.12 -0.33
N SER A 363 16.08 4.04 0.99
CA SER A 363 14.97 3.62 1.83
C SER A 363 14.40 4.81 2.58
N ILE A 364 13.08 4.89 2.66
CA ILE A 364 12.39 5.93 3.39
C ILE A 364 11.45 5.33 4.43
N ASP A 365 11.34 6.02 5.55
CA ASP A 365 10.39 5.74 6.61
C ASP A 365 9.25 6.73 6.54
N ILE A 366 8.03 6.22 6.37
CA ILE A 366 6.81 7.02 6.34
C ILE A 366 6.60 7.67 7.70
N VAL A 367 6.49 9.00 7.71
CA VAL A 367 6.06 9.75 8.90
C VAL A 367 4.55 9.90 8.87
N GLY A 368 3.96 10.19 7.72
CA GLY A 368 2.51 10.20 7.54
C GLY A 368 2.14 9.81 6.12
N PHE A 369 1.10 9.00 5.99
CA PHE A 369 0.48 8.65 4.71
C PHE A 369 -1.04 8.75 4.87
N PHE A 370 -1.67 9.59 4.06
CA PHE A 370 -3.09 9.88 4.16
C PHE A 370 -3.77 9.60 2.81
N GLY A 371 -4.78 8.74 2.84
CA GLY A 371 -5.55 8.23 1.71
C GLY A 371 -6.51 7.15 2.23
N SER A 372 -7.04 6.29 1.37
CA SER A 372 -7.89 5.15 1.79
C SER A 372 -7.11 3.92 2.28
N GLY A 373 -5.78 3.89 2.08
CA GLY A 373 -4.89 2.84 2.55
C GLY A 373 -3.42 3.22 2.38
N ILE A 374 -2.53 2.47 3.03
CA ILE A 374 -1.08 2.67 2.93
C ILE A 374 -0.48 1.53 2.07
N PRO A 375 0.16 1.82 0.93
CA PRO A 375 0.81 0.80 0.12
C PRO A 375 2.12 0.35 0.77
N ALA A 376 2.71 -0.75 0.28
CA ALA A 376 4.06 -1.17 0.71
C ALA A 376 5.18 -0.46 -0.08
N GLY A 377 4.84 0.05 -1.27
CA GLY A 377 5.75 0.76 -2.17
C GLY A 377 4.96 1.55 -3.20
N ILE A 378 5.63 2.51 -3.84
CA ILE A 378 5.00 3.47 -4.76
C ILE A 378 5.90 3.67 -5.98
N ASN A 379 5.30 3.84 -7.16
CA ASN A 379 5.96 4.22 -8.39
C ASN A 379 5.21 5.41 -9.01
N ILE A 380 5.78 6.61 -8.88
CA ILE A 380 5.11 7.88 -9.23
C ILE A 380 6.07 8.85 -9.94
N PRO A 381 5.56 9.83 -10.71
CA PRO A 381 4.14 10.12 -10.96
C PRO A 381 3.46 9.17 -11.96
N ASN A 382 2.12 9.22 -12.00
CA ASN A 382 1.30 8.44 -12.92
C ASN A 382 1.14 9.08 -14.31
N TYR A 383 1.73 10.27 -14.53
CA TYR A 383 1.69 10.97 -15.82
C TYR A 383 2.72 10.40 -16.81
N ASP A 384 2.25 9.74 -17.86
CA ASP A 384 3.13 9.16 -18.89
C ASP A 384 4.07 10.18 -19.52
N SER A 385 3.59 11.41 -19.72
CA SER A 385 4.41 12.51 -20.25
C SER A 385 5.60 12.83 -19.36
N VAL A 386 5.46 12.76 -18.04
CA VAL A 386 6.56 12.97 -17.09
C VAL A 386 7.45 11.73 -17.05
N ARG A 387 6.86 10.53 -16.97
CA ARG A 387 7.61 9.26 -16.92
C ARG A 387 8.54 9.09 -18.12
N GLN A 388 8.08 9.47 -19.31
CA GLN A 388 8.83 9.32 -20.56
C GLN A 388 9.90 10.41 -20.75
N ASN A 389 9.61 11.66 -20.37
CA ASN A 389 10.49 12.80 -20.67
C ASN A 389 11.43 13.17 -19.52
N GLU A 390 11.02 12.92 -18.28
CA GLU A 390 11.72 13.38 -17.07
C GLU A 390 12.14 12.20 -16.18
N GLY A 391 11.32 11.14 -16.12
CA GLY A 391 11.53 9.96 -15.31
C GLY A 391 10.46 9.78 -14.21
N PHE A 392 10.74 8.89 -13.27
CA PHE A 392 9.85 8.53 -12.16
C PHE A 392 10.70 8.10 -10.95
N LYS A 393 10.10 8.07 -9.75
CA LYS A 393 10.73 7.51 -8.55
C LYS A 393 10.04 6.21 -8.15
N ASN A 394 10.84 5.22 -7.79
CA ASN A 394 10.40 4.00 -7.11
C ASN A 394 10.77 4.11 -5.65
N VAL A 395 9.82 3.83 -4.79
CA VAL A 395 9.99 4.05 -3.35
C VAL A 395 9.46 2.85 -2.60
N SER A 396 10.32 2.24 -1.80
CA SER A 396 9.96 1.19 -0.83
C SER A 396 9.68 1.84 0.53
N LEU A 397 8.54 1.53 1.13
CA LEU A 397 8.11 2.12 2.41
C LEU A 397 8.60 1.24 3.57
N GLY A 398 9.83 1.49 4.00
CA GLY A 398 10.59 0.61 4.89
C GLY A 398 9.83 0.27 6.18
N ASN A 399 9.31 1.27 6.89
CA ASN A 399 8.60 1.07 8.15
C ASN A 399 7.14 0.56 8.00
N ILE A 400 6.55 0.60 6.81
CA ILE A 400 5.25 -0.06 6.53
C ILE A 400 5.46 -1.55 6.34
N ILE A 401 6.46 -1.88 5.52
CA ILE A 401 6.94 -3.23 5.30
C ILE A 401 7.40 -3.86 6.61
N ASN A 402 8.16 -3.11 7.40
CA ASN A 402 8.77 -3.53 8.66
C ASN A 402 7.91 -3.20 9.88
N ALA A 403 6.60 -3.00 9.70
CA ALA A 403 5.70 -2.69 10.80
C ALA A 403 5.72 -3.83 11.84
N ARG A 404 6.07 -3.49 13.08
CA ARG A 404 6.23 -4.47 14.15
C ARG A 404 4.88 -4.85 14.72
N ARG A 405 4.64 -6.16 14.78
CA ARG A 405 3.51 -6.73 15.52
C ARG A 405 3.81 -6.69 17.01
N SER A 406 2.77 -6.63 17.84
CA SER A 406 2.92 -6.65 19.30
C SER A 406 3.74 -7.87 19.75
N ALA A 407 4.70 -7.66 20.65
CA ALA A 407 5.65 -8.70 21.09
C ALA A 407 5.03 -9.94 21.77
N GLY A 408 3.72 -9.92 22.03
CA GLY A 408 2.94 -11.07 22.55
C GLY A 408 1.97 -11.70 21.53
N GLU A 409 1.91 -11.20 20.29
CA GLU A 409 1.01 -11.75 19.27
C GLU A 409 1.61 -13.00 18.62
N LYS A 410 1.02 -14.17 18.86
CA LYS A 410 1.47 -15.41 18.22
C LYS A 410 1.38 -15.31 16.68
N ILE A 411 2.46 -15.69 16.01
CA ILE A 411 2.56 -15.76 14.56
C ILE A 411 2.04 -17.13 14.13
N ASP A 412 0.99 -17.12 13.31
CA ASP A 412 0.38 -18.35 12.79
C ASP A 412 1.38 -19.17 11.96
N PHE A 413 1.19 -20.49 11.97
CA PHE A 413 1.98 -21.43 11.17
C PHE A 413 3.50 -21.49 11.49
N VAL A 414 3.92 -20.92 12.62
CA VAL A 414 5.30 -20.96 13.16
C VAL A 414 5.32 -21.73 14.49
N CYS A 415 6.31 -22.58 14.75
CA CYS A 415 6.43 -23.26 16.06
C CYS A 415 6.76 -22.29 17.19
N GLU A 416 6.41 -22.72 18.40
CA GLU A 416 6.73 -22.01 19.65
C GLU A 416 8.22 -21.67 19.78
N ALA A 417 9.13 -22.59 19.40
CA ALA A 417 10.57 -22.37 19.48
C ALA A 417 11.08 -21.22 18.60
N ASP A 418 10.39 -20.92 17.50
CA ASP A 418 10.78 -19.90 16.54
C ASP A 418 9.98 -18.59 16.68
N GLN A 419 8.96 -18.53 17.55
CA GLN A 419 8.12 -17.33 17.73
C GLN A 419 8.95 -16.10 18.06
N ALA A 420 9.82 -16.20 19.07
CA ALA A 420 10.68 -15.09 19.51
C ALA A 420 11.59 -14.57 18.39
N LEU A 421 12.06 -15.47 17.52
CA LEU A 421 12.90 -15.09 16.38
C LEU A 421 12.05 -14.46 15.26
N MET A 422 10.89 -15.02 14.95
CA MET A 422 9.99 -14.52 13.90
C MET A 422 9.40 -13.14 14.21
N HIS A 423 9.34 -12.72 15.47
CA HIS A 423 9.03 -11.33 15.83
C HIS A 423 10.06 -10.31 15.30
N ARG A 424 11.26 -10.76 14.93
CA ARG A 424 12.30 -9.97 14.24
C ARG A 424 12.27 -10.13 12.72
N GLY A 425 11.24 -10.78 12.16
CA GLY A 425 11.13 -11.07 10.72
C GLY A 425 11.32 -9.87 9.80
N ASN A 426 11.04 -8.66 10.28
CA ASN A 426 11.24 -7.41 9.55
C ASN A 426 12.73 -7.09 9.30
N GLU A 427 13.63 -7.47 10.21
CA GLU A 427 15.08 -7.37 9.99
C GLU A 427 15.49 -8.26 8.78
N ALA A 428 15.00 -9.50 8.77
CA ALA A 428 15.21 -10.44 7.68
C ALA A 428 14.59 -9.95 6.37
N PHE A 429 13.38 -9.41 6.42
CA PHE A 429 12.71 -8.89 5.24
C PHE A 429 13.47 -7.71 4.64
N SER A 430 14.08 -6.86 5.46
CA SER A 430 14.95 -5.79 4.97
C SER A 430 16.18 -6.35 4.24
N VAL A 431 16.84 -7.37 4.77
CA VAL A 431 17.95 -8.05 4.05
C VAL A 431 17.45 -8.62 2.73
N GLN A 432 16.30 -9.31 2.74
CA GLN A 432 15.70 -9.89 1.54
C GLN A 432 15.41 -8.84 0.48
N VAL A 433 14.73 -7.74 0.83
CA VAL A 433 14.38 -6.66 -0.10
C VAL A 433 15.63 -6.03 -0.70
N GLY A 434 16.64 -5.74 0.13
CA GLY A 434 17.89 -5.17 -0.35
C GLY A 434 18.57 -6.05 -1.41
N LEU A 435 18.58 -7.36 -1.19
CA LEU A 435 19.13 -8.33 -2.15
C LEU A 435 18.22 -8.54 -3.37
N HIS A 436 16.91 -8.65 -3.16
CA HIS A 436 15.90 -8.87 -4.21
C HIS A 436 15.91 -7.73 -5.24
N GLU A 437 15.83 -6.49 -4.79
CA GLU A 437 15.77 -5.32 -5.68
C GLU A 437 17.11 -5.09 -6.40
N LEU A 438 18.21 -5.07 -5.64
CA LEU A 438 19.50 -4.68 -6.19
C LEU A 438 20.21 -5.80 -6.94
N LEU A 439 20.30 -6.99 -6.33
CA LEU A 439 21.07 -8.12 -6.86
C LEU A 439 20.17 -9.16 -7.52
N GLY A 440 18.88 -9.21 -7.18
CA GLY A 440 17.87 -9.97 -7.91
C GLY A 440 17.62 -9.29 -9.25
N HIS A 441 16.75 -8.26 -9.30
CA HIS A 441 16.41 -7.57 -10.55
C HIS A 441 17.59 -6.92 -11.26
N GLY A 442 18.58 -6.43 -10.52
CA GLY A 442 19.77 -5.79 -11.10
C GLY A 442 20.73 -6.76 -11.80
N SER A 443 20.65 -8.06 -11.55
CA SER A 443 21.52 -9.08 -12.15
C SER A 443 20.94 -9.76 -13.39
N GLY A 444 21.81 -10.46 -14.12
CA GLY A 444 21.48 -11.28 -15.26
C GLY A 444 21.39 -10.49 -16.58
N ALA A 445 21.95 -11.06 -17.64
CA ALA A 445 21.89 -10.52 -18.99
C ALA A 445 20.72 -11.12 -19.80
N LEU A 446 20.25 -10.37 -20.79
CA LEU A 446 19.40 -10.88 -21.86
C LEU A 446 20.23 -10.96 -23.14
N PHE A 447 20.25 -12.11 -23.80
CA PHE A 447 20.97 -12.26 -25.05
C PHE A 447 20.12 -11.79 -26.21
N THR A 448 20.67 -10.98 -27.10
CA THR A 448 19.98 -10.58 -28.34
C THR A 448 20.56 -11.33 -29.52
N GLU A 449 19.73 -11.64 -30.52
CA GLU A 449 20.21 -12.25 -31.77
C GLU A 449 21.30 -11.35 -32.39
N GLY A 450 22.46 -11.94 -32.69
CA GLY A 450 23.63 -11.21 -33.19
C GLY A 450 24.55 -10.61 -32.11
N ALA A 451 24.18 -10.64 -30.83
CA ALA A 451 25.02 -10.20 -29.71
C ALA A 451 24.99 -11.19 -28.53
N ILE A 452 24.98 -12.50 -28.84
CA ILE A 452 25.19 -13.56 -27.85
C ILE A 452 26.68 -13.54 -27.41
N PRO A 453 26.99 -13.54 -26.10
CA PRO A 453 28.36 -13.56 -25.62
C PRO A 453 29.17 -14.74 -26.17
N ALA A 454 30.40 -14.47 -26.60
CA ALA A 454 31.29 -15.50 -27.16
C ALA A 454 31.59 -16.58 -26.11
N GLY A 455 31.34 -17.84 -26.45
CA GLY A 455 31.57 -18.97 -25.55
C GLY A 455 30.43 -19.23 -24.54
N ALA A 456 29.29 -18.53 -24.63
CA ALA A 456 28.12 -18.86 -23.85
C ALA A 456 27.65 -20.29 -24.17
N VAL A 457 27.60 -21.14 -23.14
CA VAL A 457 27.12 -22.52 -23.22
C VAL A 457 25.98 -22.75 -22.24
N ASP A 458 25.09 -23.67 -22.59
CA ASP A 458 24.12 -24.22 -21.65
C ASP A 458 24.88 -24.97 -20.55
N PRO A 459 24.75 -24.55 -19.27
CA PRO A 459 25.51 -25.14 -18.17
C PRO A 459 25.13 -26.59 -17.85
N PHE A 460 23.98 -27.08 -18.34
CA PHE A 460 23.52 -28.44 -18.12
C PHE A 460 23.90 -29.38 -19.27
N SER A 461 23.84 -28.91 -20.51
CA SER A 461 24.12 -29.73 -21.70
C SER A 461 25.51 -29.52 -22.31
N GLY A 462 26.18 -28.41 -21.99
CA GLY A 462 27.42 -27.97 -22.62
C GLY A 462 27.25 -27.49 -24.07
N ALA A 463 26.02 -27.40 -24.57
CA ALA A 463 25.74 -26.95 -25.93
C ALA A 463 25.96 -25.43 -26.06
N ALA A 464 26.48 -24.99 -27.20
CA ALA A 464 26.62 -23.56 -27.49
C ALA A 464 25.24 -22.89 -27.56
N ILE A 465 25.11 -21.72 -26.94
CA ILE A 465 23.88 -20.91 -27.02
C ILE A 465 23.82 -20.21 -28.38
N THR A 466 22.73 -20.46 -29.11
CA THR A 466 22.51 -19.90 -30.45
C THR A 466 21.23 -19.06 -30.55
N ARG A 467 20.48 -18.94 -29.44
CA ARG A 467 19.19 -18.25 -29.37
C ARG A 467 19.26 -17.05 -28.42
N GLY A 468 18.60 -15.97 -28.80
CA GLY A 468 18.35 -14.79 -27.98
C GLY A 468 17.04 -14.12 -28.37
N TYR A 469 16.76 -12.96 -27.78
CA TYR A 469 15.66 -12.07 -28.14
C TYR A 469 15.92 -11.47 -29.53
N LYS A 470 14.88 -11.43 -30.36
CA LYS A 470 14.91 -10.78 -31.66
C LYS A 470 14.86 -9.26 -31.52
N GLU A 471 15.15 -8.56 -32.62
CA GLU A 471 14.97 -7.11 -32.69
C GLU A 471 13.53 -6.73 -32.33
N GLY A 472 13.37 -5.82 -31.36
CA GLY A 472 12.08 -5.37 -30.83
C GLY A 472 11.43 -6.29 -29.79
N GLU A 473 11.96 -7.49 -29.54
CA GLU A 473 11.49 -8.36 -28.46
C GLU A 473 12.04 -7.91 -27.10
N THR A 474 11.22 -8.06 -26.07
CA THR A 474 11.57 -7.80 -24.67
C THR A 474 11.25 -9.03 -23.82
N TRP A 475 11.77 -9.07 -22.59
CA TRP A 475 11.40 -10.08 -21.58
C TRP A 475 9.88 -10.27 -21.51
N SER A 476 9.15 -9.17 -21.32
CA SER A 476 7.70 -9.19 -21.15
C SER A 476 6.96 -9.54 -22.44
N SER A 477 7.45 -9.14 -23.63
CA SER A 477 6.79 -9.52 -24.88
C SER A 477 6.93 -11.01 -25.21
N VAL A 478 8.05 -11.63 -24.80
CA VAL A 478 8.31 -13.06 -25.06
C VAL A 478 7.68 -13.96 -24.00
N PHE A 479 7.79 -13.62 -22.71
CA PHE A 479 7.26 -14.43 -21.60
C PHE A 479 5.81 -14.08 -21.23
N THR A 480 5.26 -12.99 -21.75
CA THR A 480 3.84 -12.62 -21.63
C THR A 480 3.37 -12.57 -20.16
N ALA A 481 2.25 -13.22 -19.83
CA ALA A 481 1.68 -13.27 -18.48
C ALA A 481 2.62 -13.92 -17.44
N LEU A 482 3.57 -14.76 -17.86
CA LEU A 482 4.51 -15.40 -16.96
C LEU A 482 5.67 -14.47 -16.54
N SER A 483 5.94 -13.43 -17.33
CA SER A 483 7.13 -12.59 -17.18
C SER A 483 7.30 -12.01 -15.78
N ASN A 484 6.24 -11.47 -15.17
CA ASN A 484 6.29 -10.88 -13.84
C ASN A 484 6.59 -11.95 -12.78
N THR A 485 5.71 -12.94 -12.63
CA THR A 485 5.85 -14.00 -11.60
C THR A 485 7.17 -14.76 -11.69
N TYR A 486 7.66 -15.01 -12.90
CA TYR A 486 8.95 -15.67 -13.10
C TYR A 486 10.10 -14.79 -12.64
N GLU A 487 10.08 -13.50 -12.97
CA GLU A 487 11.12 -12.56 -12.57
C GLU A 487 11.13 -12.31 -11.07
N GLU A 488 9.95 -12.19 -10.44
CA GLU A 488 9.81 -12.10 -8.98
C GLU A 488 10.40 -13.33 -8.29
N CYS A 489 10.12 -14.53 -8.82
CA CYS A 489 10.65 -15.76 -8.27
C CYS A 489 12.18 -15.83 -8.38
N ARG A 490 12.74 -15.38 -9.50
CA ARG A 490 14.19 -15.28 -9.67
C ARG A 490 14.79 -14.32 -8.64
N ALA A 491 14.23 -13.12 -8.49
CA ALA A 491 14.73 -12.12 -7.54
C ALA A 491 14.61 -12.56 -6.07
N GLU A 492 13.47 -13.16 -5.67
CA GLU A 492 13.29 -13.74 -4.34
C GLU A 492 14.31 -14.88 -4.07
N CYS A 493 14.54 -15.73 -5.07
CA CYS A 493 15.54 -16.80 -4.97
C CYS A 493 16.97 -16.26 -4.85
N VAL A 494 17.31 -15.16 -5.55
CA VAL A 494 18.62 -14.50 -5.38
C VAL A 494 18.79 -14.01 -3.95
N GLY A 495 17.76 -13.39 -3.35
CA GLY A 495 17.80 -12.98 -1.95
C GLY A 495 18.06 -14.15 -1.00
N LEU A 496 17.33 -15.26 -1.16
CA LEU A 496 17.53 -16.48 -0.37
C LEU A 496 18.92 -17.08 -0.56
N TYR A 497 19.41 -17.12 -1.79
CA TYR A 497 20.70 -17.69 -2.14
C TYR A 497 21.85 -16.86 -1.56
N LEU A 498 21.86 -15.55 -1.82
CA LEU A 498 22.92 -14.65 -1.36
C LEU A 498 22.92 -14.46 0.16
N SER A 499 21.78 -14.60 0.84
CA SER A 499 21.73 -14.55 2.31
C SER A 499 22.44 -15.74 2.98
N THR A 500 22.96 -16.70 2.22
CA THR A 500 23.76 -17.84 2.74
C THR A 500 25.27 -17.60 2.70
N PHE A 501 25.72 -16.38 2.35
CA PHE A 501 27.13 -16.01 2.29
C PHE A 501 27.46 -14.95 3.35
N ASP A 502 28.53 -15.18 4.11
CA ASP A 502 28.90 -14.33 5.25
C ASP A 502 29.32 -12.92 4.80
N GLU A 503 29.99 -12.83 3.65
CA GLU A 503 30.37 -11.55 3.05
C GLU A 503 29.17 -10.69 2.65
N VAL A 504 28.06 -11.31 2.25
CA VAL A 504 26.81 -10.60 1.96
C VAL A 504 26.19 -10.09 3.25
N LEU A 505 26.04 -10.95 4.26
CA LEU A 505 25.42 -10.58 5.55
C LEU A 505 26.24 -9.53 6.31
N ARG A 506 27.56 -9.51 6.12
CA ARG A 506 28.45 -8.47 6.66
C ARG A 506 28.10 -7.07 6.15
N VAL A 507 27.68 -6.94 4.89
CA VAL A 507 27.24 -5.64 4.34
C VAL A 507 26.06 -5.09 5.13
N PHE A 508 25.16 -5.96 5.58
CA PHE A 508 24.01 -5.62 6.41
C PHE A 508 24.34 -5.52 7.91
N GLY A 509 25.63 -5.64 8.29
CA GLY A 509 26.09 -5.50 9.67
C GLY A 509 26.01 -6.77 10.52
N TYR A 510 25.80 -7.94 9.92
CA TYR A 510 25.72 -9.22 10.64
C TYR A 510 26.99 -10.06 10.43
N GLU A 511 27.62 -10.48 11.54
CA GLU A 511 28.80 -11.34 11.52
C GLU A 511 28.70 -12.50 12.54
N GLY A 512 29.46 -13.57 12.29
CA GLY A 512 29.54 -14.73 13.19
C GLY A 512 28.17 -15.32 13.52
N ALA A 513 27.88 -15.49 14.82
CA ALA A 513 26.61 -16.06 15.27
C ALA A 513 25.37 -15.22 14.85
N ALA A 514 25.52 -13.89 14.74
CA ALA A 514 24.44 -13.02 14.28
C ALA A 514 24.14 -13.22 12.80
N ALA A 515 25.15 -13.49 11.97
CA ALA A 515 24.97 -13.84 10.57
C ALA A 515 24.26 -15.19 10.40
N GLU A 516 24.66 -16.21 11.16
CA GLU A 516 23.98 -17.52 11.16
C GLU A 516 22.51 -17.42 11.57
N GLU A 517 22.21 -16.62 12.59
CA GLU A 517 20.84 -16.37 13.03
C GLU A 517 20.04 -15.60 11.98
N MET A 518 20.62 -14.57 11.37
CA MET A 518 19.97 -13.77 10.33
C MET A 518 19.69 -14.61 9.06
N MET A 519 20.62 -15.47 8.65
CA MET A 519 20.39 -16.42 7.56
C MET A 519 19.18 -17.30 7.86
N TYR A 520 19.14 -17.91 9.05
CA TYR A 520 18.02 -18.78 9.43
C TYR A 520 16.70 -18.01 9.51
N LEU A 521 16.70 -16.84 10.14
CA LEU A 521 15.53 -15.98 10.25
C LEU A 521 15.02 -15.56 8.86
N ASN A 522 15.89 -15.17 7.93
CA ASN A 522 15.47 -14.84 6.58
C ASN A 522 14.79 -16.03 5.88
N TRP A 523 15.42 -17.21 5.92
CA TRP A 523 14.85 -18.41 5.32
C TRP A 523 13.51 -18.80 5.95
N LEU A 524 13.42 -18.82 7.27
CA LEU A 524 12.17 -19.11 7.98
C LEU A 524 11.08 -18.09 7.65
N HIS A 525 11.42 -16.80 7.61
CA HIS A 525 10.50 -15.73 7.28
C HIS A 525 9.94 -15.86 5.85
N GLN A 526 10.81 -16.06 4.85
CA GLN A 526 10.39 -16.24 3.46
C GLN A 526 9.52 -17.50 3.28
N LEU A 527 9.85 -18.59 3.98
CA LEU A 527 9.07 -19.82 3.92
C LEU A 527 7.71 -19.69 4.61
N HIS A 528 7.63 -18.96 5.72
CA HIS A 528 6.35 -18.59 6.33
C HIS A 528 5.52 -17.71 5.38
N MET A 529 6.12 -16.72 4.70
CA MET A 529 5.45 -15.90 3.68
C MET A 529 4.93 -16.70 2.50
N ALA A 530 5.60 -17.80 2.11
CA ALA A 530 5.11 -18.70 1.08
C ALA A 530 3.81 -19.41 1.49
N LEU A 531 3.64 -19.77 2.77
CA LEU A 531 2.39 -20.35 3.27
C LEU A 531 1.26 -19.32 3.27
N VAL A 532 1.52 -18.13 3.81
CA VAL A 532 0.52 -17.05 3.86
C VAL A 532 0.08 -16.63 2.45
N SER A 533 0.97 -16.75 1.47
CA SER A 533 0.69 -16.44 0.07
C SER A 533 -0.42 -17.27 -0.57
N LEU A 534 -0.78 -18.44 -0.01
CA LEU A 534 -1.91 -19.26 -0.48
C LEU A 534 -3.24 -18.50 -0.53
N GLN A 535 -3.39 -17.42 0.25
CA GLN A 535 -4.55 -16.53 0.18
C GLN A 535 -4.77 -15.90 -1.21
N ALA A 536 -3.70 -15.76 -2.00
CA ALA A 536 -3.73 -15.22 -3.36
C ALA A 536 -4.01 -16.27 -4.44
N TYR A 537 -4.18 -17.54 -4.07
CA TYR A 537 -4.62 -18.57 -5.01
C TYR A 537 -6.15 -18.52 -5.15
N ASN A 538 -6.62 -18.40 -6.39
CA ASN A 538 -8.04 -18.45 -6.74
C ASN A 538 -8.42 -19.89 -7.09
N VAL A 539 -9.27 -20.49 -6.24
CA VAL A 539 -9.73 -21.88 -6.39
C VAL A 539 -10.67 -22.05 -7.58
N ALA A 540 -11.47 -21.04 -7.93
CA ALA A 540 -12.42 -21.13 -9.04
C ALA A 540 -11.70 -21.20 -10.40
N ASP A 541 -10.63 -20.40 -10.55
CA ASP A 541 -9.93 -20.25 -11.82
C ASP A 541 -8.61 -21.05 -11.87
N GLY A 542 -8.21 -21.69 -10.77
CA GLY A 542 -6.97 -22.47 -10.68
C GLY A 542 -5.69 -21.65 -10.86
N GLY A 543 -5.74 -20.36 -10.53
CA GLY A 543 -4.70 -19.39 -10.86
C GLY A 543 -4.31 -18.50 -9.68
N TRP A 544 -3.16 -17.82 -9.81
CA TRP A 544 -2.65 -16.90 -8.79
C TRP A 544 -3.00 -15.45 -9.14
N SER A 545 -3.53 -14.70 -8.17
CA SER A 545 -3.89 -13.28 -8.36
C SER A 545 -2.75 -12.31 -8.07
N GLN A 546 -1.61 -12.78 -7.54
CA GLN A 546 -0.46 -11.93 -7.23
C GLN A 546 0.88 -12.66 -7.50
N SER A 547 1.77 -12.00 -8.24
CA SER A 547 3.01 -12.58 -8.76
C SER A 547 4.01 -13.02 -7.69
N HIS A 548 4.26 -12.21 -6.67
CA HIS A 548 5.17 -12.58 -5.58
C HIS A 548 4.62 -13.78 -4.78
N CYS A 549 3.31 -13.86 -4.55
CA CYS A 549 2.68 -14.97 -3.85
C CYS A 549 2.87 -16.28 -4.61
N CYS A 550 2.69 -16.25 -5.92
CA CYS A 550 2.98 -17.41 -6.77
C CYS A 550 4.48 -17.75 -6.75
N ALA A 551 5.37 -16.76 -6.89
CA ALA A 551 6.81 -16.94 -6.80
C ALA A 551 7.26 -17.60 -5.50
N ARG A 552 6.66 -17.20 -4.37
CA ARG A 552 6.95 -17.74 -3.04
C ARG A 552 6.48 -19.18 -2.88
N HIS A 553 5.30 -19.50 -3.40
CA HIS A 553 4.84 -20.89 -3.50
C HIS A 553 5.79 -21.73 -4.36
N VAL A 554 6.25 -21.19 -5.50
CA VAL A 554 7.16 -21.91 -6.41
C VAL A 554 8.47 -22.29 -5.73
N TYR A 555 9.18 -21.37 -5.07
CA TYR A 555 10.44 -21.76 -4.40
C TYR A 555 10.20 -22.69 -3.20
N LEU A 556 9.05 -22.57 -2.52
CA LEU A 556 8.67 -23.52 -1.46
C LEU A 556 8.51 -24.93 -2.04
N GLN A 557 7.84 -25.07 -3.19
CA GLN A 557 7.69 -26.34 -3.90
C GLN A 557 9.04 -26.89 -4.37
N VAL A 558 9.95 -26.04 -4.86
CA VAL A 558 11.32 -26.44 -5.21
C VAL A 558 12.01 -27.06 -4.00
N LEU A 559 11.98 -26.38 -2.86
CA LEU A 559 12.64 -26.85 -1.65
C LEU A 559 12.01 -28.15 -1.13
N LEU A 560 10.67 -28.24 -1.06
CA LEU A 560 9.96 -29.44 -0.62
C LEU A 560 10.25 -30.67 -1.49
N ARG A 561 10.42 -30.47 -2.81
CA ARG A 561 10.62 -31.58 -3.77
C ARG A 561 12.08 -31.96 -3.97
N HIS A 562 13.02 -31.02 -3.79
CA HIS A 562 14.42 -31.20 -4.16
C HIS A 562 15.40 -31.20 -2.99
N THR A 563 14.91 -31.13 -1.75
CA THR A 563 15.71 -31.28 -0.53
C THR A 563 15.19 -32.40 0.34
N GLN A 564 16.07 -33.01 1.14
CA GLN A 564 15.75 -34.11 2.04
C GLN A 564 15.73 -33.61 3.48
N GLY A 565 14.55 -33.19 3.95
CA GLY A 565 14.35 -32.77 5.33
C GLY A 565 14.96 -31.42 5.69
N LEU A 566 15.25 -30.56 4.71
CA LEU A 566 15.52 -29.14 4.96
C LEU A 566 14.23 -28.42 5.38
N VAL A 567 13.15 -28.60 4.63
CA VAL A 567 11.85 -27.97 4.91
C VAL A 567 10.74 -29.01 4.88
N TRP A 568 9.82 -28.92 5.83
CA TRP A 568 8.58 -29.70 5.83
C TRP A 568 7.46 -28.94 6.52
N ILE A 569 6.22 -29.34 6.24
CA ILE A 569 5.03 -28.81 6.89
C ILE A 569 4.50 -29.91 7.82
N GLU A 570 4.33 -29.59 9.10
CA GLU A 570 3.85 -30.50 10.13
C GLU A 570 2.36 -30.23 10.40
N PRO A 571 1.44 -31.06 9.88
CA PRO A 571 0.00 -30.88 10.08
C PRO A 571 -0.43 -31.37 11.47
N THR A 572 -1.32 -30.62 12.11
CA THR A 572 -2.10 -31.07 13.26
C THR A 572 -3.50 -31.45 12.78
N ARG A 573 -3.92 -32.68 13.06
CA ARG A 573 -5.24 -33.20 12.69
C ARG A 573 -6.05 -33.55 13.93
N ALA A 574 -7.35 -33.30 13.88
CA ALA A 574 -8.28 -33.76 14.90
C ALA A 574 -8.45 -35.29 14.82
N ALA A 575 -9.12 -35.87 15.83
CA ALA A 575 -9.37 -37.32 15.90
C ALA A 575 -10.16 -37.87 14.69
N ASP A 576 -10.93 -37.01 14.00
CA ASP A 576 -11.68 -37.31 12.78
C ASP A 576 -10.84 -37.19 11.49
N GLY A 577 -9.54 -36.87 11.60
CA GLY A 577 -8.61 -36.69 10.48
C GLY A 577 -8.65 -35.30 9.84
N ARG A 578 -9.55 -34.41 10.26
CA ARG A 578 -9.63 -33.04 9.72
C ARG A 578 -8.41 -32.20 10.14
N LEU A 579 -7.84 -31.46 9.19
CA LEU A 579 -6.76 -30.52 9.48
C LEU A 579 -7.24 -29.35 10.36
N THR A 580 -6.61 -29.17 11.51
CA THR A 580 -6.92 -28.11 12.48
C THR A 580 -5.82 -27.07 12.60
N ASP A 581 -4.57 -27.46 12.32
CA ASP A 581 -3.42 -26.56 12.28
C ASP A 581 -2.33 -27.13 11.38
N PHE A 582 -1.33 -26.32 11.06
CA PHE A 582 -0.06 -26.78 10.52
C PHE A 582 1.04 -25.76 10.84
N VAL A 583 2.29 -26.20 10.84
CA VAL A 583 3.43 -25.32 11.06
C VAL A 583 4.55 -25.67 10.10
N ILE A 584 5.27 -24.67 9.62
CA ILE A 584 6.48 -24.89 8.83
C ILE A 584 7.67 -25.20 9.75
N ARG A 585 8.57 -26.03 9.24
CA ARG A 585 9.80 -26.43 9.91
C ARG A 585 10.96 -26.29 8.95
N VAL A 586 12.07 -25.78 9.47
CA VAL A 586 13.31 -25.57 8.70
C VAL A 586 14.48 -26.15 9.51
N ASP A 587 15.25 -27.05 8.91
CA ASP A 587 16.49 -27.54 9.49
C ASP A 587 17.62 -26.55 9.19
N ARG A 588 17.99 -25.76 10.21
CA ARG A 588 19.06 -24.74 10.13
C ARG A 588 20.36 -25.31 9.56
N SER A 589 20.72 -26.55 9.90
CA SER A 589 21.99 -27.15 9.50
C SER A 589 22.08 -27.46 8.00
N LYS A 590 20.93 -27.51 7.31
CA LYS A 590 20.83 -27.89 5.90
C LYS A 590 20.72 -26.70 4.94
N ILE A 591 20.58 -25.47 5.44
CA ILE A 591 20.39 -24.29 4.59
C ILE A 591 21.58 -24.12 3.63
N ARG A 592 22.82 -24.14 4.13
CA ARG A 592 24.02 -23.93 3.30
C ARG A 592 24.37 -25.12 2.39
N THR A 593 23.95 -26.33 2.76
CA THR A 593 24.30 -27.56 2.05
C THR A 593 23.23 -27.96 1.04
N GLU A 594 21.98 -28.12 1.48
CA GLU A 594 20.88 -28.54 0.63
C GLU A 594 20.10 -27.36 0.05
N GLY A 595 19.78 -26.36 0.89
CA GLY A 595 18.95 -25.22 0.49
C GLY A 595 19.63 -24.36 -0.58
N ARG A 596 20.85 -23.92 -0.31
CA ARG A 596 21.67 -23.15 -1.27
C ARG A 596 21.85 -23.89 -2.58
N ARG A 597 22.10 -25.21 -2.54
CA ARG A 597 22.23 -26.03 -3.75
C ARG A 597 20.92 -26.05 -4.54
N ALA A 598 19.80 -26.37 -3.90
CA ALA A 598 18.50 -26.48 -4.58
C ALA A 598 18.05 -25.13 -5.18
N ILE A 599 18.20 -24.03 -4.45
CA ILE A 599 17.89 -22.69 -4.96
C ILE A 599 18.89 -22.27 -6.04
N GLY A 600 20.17 -22.59 -5.89
CA GLY A 600 21.20 -22.30 -6.90
C GLY A 600 20.94 -23.02 -8.22
N ASP A 601 20.66 -24.32 -8.16
CA ASP A 601 20.31 -25.15 -9.33
C ASP A 601 19.05 -24.58 -10.02
N PHE A 602 18.04 -24.18 -9.24
CA PHE A 602 16.81 -23.59 -9.75
C PHE A 602 17.06 -22.21 -10.39
N LEU A 603 17.81 -21.32 -9.74
CA LEU A 603 18.22 -20.01 -10.26
C LEU A 603 18.95 -20.13 -11.59
N LEU A 604 19.85 -21.10 -11.72
CA LEU A 604 20.61 -21.32 -12.94
C LEU A 604 19.70 -21.67 -14.12
N HIS A 605 18.69 -22.53 -13.90
CA HIS A 605 17.66 -22.77 -14.91
C HIS A 605 16.87 -21.51 -15.24
N LEU A 606 16.46 -20.75 -14.21
CA LEU A 606 15.69 -19.52 -14.42
C LEU A 606 16.45 -18.50 -15.27
N GLN A 607 17.71 -18.26 -14.92
CA GLN A 607 18.56 -17.31 -15.66
C GLN A 607 18.88 -17.81 -17.06
N LEU A 608 19.13 -19.11 -17.26
CA LEU A 608 19.39 -19.71 -18.58
C LEU A 608 18.23 -19.43 -19.55
N TYR A 609 17.01 -19.81 -19.17
CA TYR A 609 15.85 -19.66 -20.05
C TYR A 609 15.47 -18.20 -20.26
N LYS A 610 15.61 -17.37 -19.22
CA LYS A 610 15.44 -15.91 -19.35
C LYS A 610 16.43 -15.31 -20.33
N SER A 611 17.72 -15.62 -20.22
CA SER A 611 18.77 -15.03 -21.05
C SER A 611 18.63 -15.41 -22.52
N CYS A 612 18.28 -16.67 -22.79
CA CYS A 612 18.19 -17.23 -24.14
C CYS A 612 16.82 -17.01 -24.82
N ALA A 613 15.93 -16.21 -24.23
CA ALA A 613 14.55 -16.02 -24.68
C ALA A 613 13.76 -17.34 -24.84
N ASP A 614 14.06 -18.37 -24.06
CA ASP A 614 13.44 -19.70 -24.19
C ASP A 614 12.16 -19.84 -23.36
N VAL A 615 11.11 -19.14 -23.80
CA VAL A 615 9.79 -19.18 -23.15
C VAL A 615 9.21 -20.59 -23.06
N ALA A 616 9.45 -21.46 -24.03
CA ALA A 616 8.85 -22.79 -24.05
C ALA A 616 9.45 -23.69 -22.96
N ALA A 617 10.78 -23.69 -22.82
CA ALA A 617 11.45 -24.42 -21.75
C ALA A 617 11.21 -23.75 -20.39
N GLY A 618 11.33 -22.42 -20.32
CA GLY A 618 11.08 -21.64 -19.10
C GLY A 618 9.67 -21.85 -18.55
N THR A 619 8.64 -21.75 -19.38
CA THR A 619 7.24 -21.95 -18.96
C THR A 619 7.01 -23.36 -18.43
N ARG A 620 7.50 -24.38 -19.14
CA ARG A 620 7.35 -25.78 -18.71
C ARG A 620 8.07 -26.05 -17.39
N TYR A 621 9.29 -25.55 -17.26
CA TYR A 621 10.09 -25.75 -16.05
C TYR A 621 9.52 -25.00 -14.85
N PHE A 622 9.02 -23.78 -15.03
CA PHE A 622 8.44 -22.98 -13.95
C PHE A 622 7.08 -23.51 -13.50
N ASN A 623 6.19 -23.82 -14.44
CA ASN A 623 4.80 -24.19 -14.14
C ASN A 623 4.66 -25.56 -13.46
N GLN A 624 5.70 -26.40 -13.43
CA GLN A 624 5.66 -27.64 -12.65
C GLN A 624 5.53 -27.37 -11.14
N PHE A 625 5.84 -26.16 -10.68
CA PHE A 625 5.84 -25.76 -9.27
C PHE A 625 4.68 -24.80 -8.90
N THR A 626 3.88 -24.33 -9.86
CA THR A 626 2.84 -23.32 -9.59
C THR A 626 1.52 -23.93 -9.10
N GLY A 627 1.31 -25.23 -9.33
CA GLY A 627 0.10 -25.94 -8.93
C GLY A 627 -0.09 -26.02 -7.41
N VAL A 628 -1.36 -25.93 -6.99
CA VAL A 628 -1.81 -26.08 -5.59
C VAL A 628 -2.65 -27.35 -5.52
N ASP A 629 -2.10 -28.40 -4.89
CA ASP A 629 -2.77 -29.70 -4.75
C ASP A 629 -3.78 -29.71 -3.59
N ASP A 630 -4.49 -30.83 -3.41
CA ASP A 630 -5.51 -30.99 -2.37
C ASP A 630 -4.97 -30.72 -0.95
N THR A 631 -3.70 -31.07 -0.69
CA THR A 631 -3.08 -30.82 0.62
C THR A 631 -2.87 -29.33 0.84
N PHE A 632 -2.35 -28.62 -0.16
CA PHE A 632 -2.19 -27.17 -0.09
C PHE A 632 -3.53 -26.41 -0.15
N LEU A 633 -4.59 -26.99 -0.71
CA LEU A 633 -5.95 -26.46 -0.59
C LEU A 633 -6.49 -26.57 0.85
N GLU A 634 -6.18 -27.66 1.58
CA GLU A 634 -6.47 -27.74 3.02
C GLU A 634 -5.71 -26.66 3.81
N TYR A 635 -4.43 -26.44 3.51
CA TYR A 635 -3.64 -25.37 4.13
C TYR A 635 -4.22 -24.00 3.82
N ARG A 636 -4.56 -23.73 2.55
CA ARG A 636 -5.19 -22.48 2.12
C ARG A 636 -6.46 -22.19 2.90
N ARG A 637 -7.31 -23.20 3.14
CA ARG A 637 -8.54 -23.01 3.94
C ARG A 637 -8.20 -22.44 5.32
N LEU A 638 -7.23 -23.04 6.02
CA LEU A 638 -6.79 -22.54 7.33
C LEU A 638 -6.11 -21.16 7.26
N VAL A 639 -5.33 -20.89 6.22
CA VAL A 639 -4.76 -19.54 5.96
C VAL A 639 -5.86 -18.51 5.82
N MET A 640 -6.93 -18.82 5.09
CA MET A 640 -8.07 -17.92 4.94
C MET A 640 -8.88 -17.77 6.24
N GLU A 641 -9.06 -18.84 7.00
CA GLU A 641 -9.75 -18.82 8.31
C GLU A 641 -8.99 -17.99 9.35
N ARG A 642 -7.66 -18.01 9.31
CA ARG A 642 -6.78 -17.23 10.21
C ARG A 642 -6.29 -15.93 9.60
N LYS A 643 -6.77 -15.57 8.41
CA LYS A 643 -6.38 -14.34 7.73
C LYS A 643 -6.78 -13.18 8.63
N LYS A 644 -5.77 -12.45 9.10
CA LYS A 644 -6.02 -11.29 9.94
C LYS A 644 -6.51 -10.11 9.09
N PRO A 645 -7.35 -9.24 9.67
CA PRO A 645 -7.77 -8.02 9.02
C PRO A 645 -6.54 -7.18 8.65
N ARG A 646 -6.65 -6.36 7.60
CA ARG A 646 -5.60 -5.37 7.35
C ARG A 646 -5.55 -4.39 8.52
N ALA A 647 -4.35 -4.15 9.02
CA ALA A 647 -4.14 -3.21 10.11
C ALA A 647 -4.40 -1.78 9.63
N VAL A 648 -4.91 -0.94 10.54
CA VAL A 648 -4.86 0.52 10.39
C VAL A 648 -3.62 0.98 11.12
N PHE A 649 -2.82 1.79 10.43
CA PHE A 649 -1.65 2.40 11.01
C PHE A 649 -2.05 3.65 11.79
N MET A 650 -1.70 3.68 13.06
CA MET A 650 -1.75 4.88 13.89
C MET A 650 -0.78 5.90 13.32
N GLN A 651 -1.32 6.99 12.82
CA GLN A 651 -0.56 8.14 12.36
C GLN A 651 0.02 8.88 13.57
N PRO A 652 1.19 9.53 13.45
CA PRO A 652 1.85 10.12 14.61
C PRO A 652 1.21 11.40 15.12
N ASN A 653 1.45 11.68 16.39
CA ASN A 653 1.20 13.01 16.94
C ASN A 653 2.44 13.90 16.78
N LEU A 654 2.40 14.83 15.84
CA LEU A 654 3.41 15.88 15.67
C LEU A 654 2.87 17.22 16.16
N GLU A 655 3.61 17.89 17.02
CA GLU A 655 3.23 19.19 17.58
C GLU A 655 4.32 20.24 17.35
N LEU A 656 3.90 21.48 17.14
CA LEU A 656 4.80 22.63 17.09
C LEU A 656 4.81 23.31 18.47
N ARG A 657 5.91 23.16 19.23
CA ARG A 657 6.10 23.76 20.56
C ARG A 657 7.30 24.71 20.52
N ASP A 658 7.07 25.99 20.82
CA ASP A 658 8.12 27.03 20.82
C ASP A 658 8.93 27.08 19.51
N GLY A 659 8.25 26.88 18.37
CA GLY A 659 8.87 26.88 17.04
C GLY A 659 9.63 25.60 16.69
N LYS A 660 9.57 24.56 17.52
CA LYS A 660 10.19 23.25 17.28
C LYS A 660 9.15 22.16 17.12
N VAL A 661 9.39 21.26 16.18
CA VAL A 661 8.51 20.12 15.95
C VAL A 661 8.91 18.98 16.88
N VAL A 662 7.95 18.50 17.66
CA VAL A 662 8.12 17.35 18.55
C VAL A 662 7.17 16.23 18.14
N SER A 663 7.69 15.00 18.15
CA SER A 663 6.86 13.79 18.09
C SER A 663 6.48 13.40 19.51
N VAL A 664 5.18 13.22 19.75
CA VAL A 664 4.64 12.87 21.06
C VAL A 664 4.21 11.41 21.03
N PRO A 665 4.73 10.56 21.94
CA PRO A 665 4.33 9.17 22.03
C PRO A 665 2.81 9.02 22.22
N SER A 666 2.26 7.95 21.69
CA SER A 666 0.85 7.57 21.88
C SER A 666 0.76 6.05 21.95
N ASP A 667 -0.17 5.55 22.75
CA ASP A 667 -0.35 4.11 22.93
C ASP A 667 -1.01 3.50 21.69
N VAL A 668 -0.43 2.42 21.18
CA VAL A 668 -0.94 1.71 20.00
C VAL A 668 -2.14 0.86 20.42
N SER A 669 -3.33 1.44 20.31
CA SER A 669 -4.60 0.80 20.65
C SER A 669 -5.71 1.28 19.72
N VAL A 670 -6.89 0.65 19.79
CA VAL A 670 -8.09 1.11 19.08
C VAL A 670 -8.39 2.58 19.43
N SER A 671 -8.33 2.94 20.72
CA SER A 671 -8.51 4.32 21.17
C SER A 671 -7.40 5.23 20.63
N GLY A 672 -6.14 4.79 20.66
CA GLY A 672 -5.01 5.56 20.13
C GLY A 672 -5.11 5.89 18.64
N VAL A 673 -5.60 4.97 17.81
CA VAL A 673 -5.87 5.24 16.38
C VAL A 673 -7.00 6.26 16.20
N ILE A 674 -8.08 6.15 16.97
CA ILE A 674 -9.19 7.11 16.94
C ILE A 674 -8.69 8.50 17.35
N GLU A 675 -8.02 8.60 18.50
CA GLU A 675 -7.53 9.86 19.06
C GLU A 675 -6.47 10.54 18.18
N SER A 676 -5.52 9.76 17.64
CA SER A 676 -4.52 10.30 16.71
C SER A 676 -5.18 10.87 15.45
N THR A 677 -6.16 10.16 14.87
CA THR A 677 -6.91 10.64 13.72
C THR A 677 -7.65 11.94 14.03
N VAL A 678 -8.36 12.01 15.16
CA VAL A 678 -9.10 13.20 15.60
C VAL A 678 -8.16 14.39 15.78
N ARG A 679 -7.01 14.19 16.41
CA ARG A 679 -6.00 15.22 16.65
C ARG A 679 -5.39 15.74 15.34
N ILE A 680 -5.08 14.84 14.41
CA ILE A 680 -4.51 15.16 13.10
C ILE A 680 -5.48 15.97 12.26
N LEU A 681 -6.75 15.56 12.23
CA LEU A 681 -7.79 16.29 11.51
C LEU A 681 -8.02 17.67 12.13
N GLY A 682 -7.82 17.84 13.43
CA GLY A 682 -7.86 19.14 14.11
C GLY A 682 -9.21 19.87 13.92
N GLU A 683 -9.24 21.17 14.21
CA GLU A 683 -10.46 22.00 14.16
C GLU A 683 -10.41 23.11 13.11
N GLU A 684 -9.33 23.17 12.32
CA GLU A 684 -9.09 24.26 11.37
C GLU A 684 -10.01 24.25 10.15
N VAL A 685 -10.54 23.08 9.81
CA VAL A 685 -11.68 22.91 8.89
C VAL A 685 -12.88 22.62 9.77
N THR A 686 -13.81 23.56 9.81
CA THR A 686 -15.07 23.44 10.55
C THR A 686 -15.94 22.33 9.96
N GLU A 687 -16.89 21.84 10.74
CA GLU A 687 -17.84 20.85 10.25
C GLU A 687 -18.66 21.37 9.08
N GLU A 688 -19.09 22.64 9.13
CA GLU A 688 -19.84 23.27 8.04
C GLU A 688 -19.01 23.34 6.75
N GLU A 689 -17.75 23.78 6.83
CA GLU A 689 -16.83 23.79 5.69
C GLU A 689 -16.61 22.38 5.13
N PHE A 690 -16.44 21.38 6.00
CA PHE A 690 -16.26 20.01 5.56
C PHE A 690 -17.51 19.46 4.85
N LEU A 691 -18.69 19.64 5.44
CA LEU A 691 -19.95 19.16 4.87
C LEU A 691 -20.39 19.95 3.64
N SER A 692 -19.90 21.19 3.45
CA SER A 692 -20.13 21.96 2.22
C SER A 692 -19.46 21.34 0.99
N CYS A 693 -18.47 20.45 1.17
CA CYS A 693 -17.81 19.71 0.10
C CYS A 693 -18.67 18.55 -0.43
N VAL A 694 -19.70 18.14 0.29
CA VAL A 694 -20.60 17.06 -0.11
C VAL A 694 -21.50 17.55 -1.22
N TYR A 695 -21.47 16.86 -2.36
CA TYR A 695 -22.41 17.11 -3.44
C TYR A 695 -23.84 16.80 -2.99
N ARG A 696 -24.75 17.73 -3.23
CA ARG A 696 -26.20 17.59 -3.00
C ARG A 696 -26.89 17.83 -4.33
N GLU A 697 -27.74 16.89 -4.73
CA GLU A 697 -28.59 17.01 -5.92
C GLU A 697 -29.61 18.14 -5.82
#